data_AF-A0A2N4XHW0-F1
#
_entry.id   AF-A0A2N4XHW0-F1
#
_cell.length_a   1.000
_cell.length_b   1.000
_cell.length_c   1.000
_cell.angle_alpha   90.00
_cell.angle_beta   90.00
_cell.angle_gamma   90.00
#
_symmetry.space_group_name_H-M   'P 1'
#
loop_
_entity.id
_entity.type
_entity.pdbx_description
1 polymer ?
#
loop_
_entity_poly.entity_id
_entity_poly.type
_entity_poly.pdbx_seq_one_letter_code
_entity_poly.pdbx_strand_id
1 'polypeptide(L)'
;MASNTSFKKYLYHSVYTGICDPACDVDCRTKQNNRGMNYLPSEIKNIPSDGIQNLQAETIAGGIELVGYDENQIRIEIYASKRLVVNLFKKESVNSHDIGHELVSLTRQGDNLRVAANNNGFWKWDWLSFFRVSLRIFVPRNINAVITTSVGDISLNNLNGRQMLRTTIGDVRIANSSGEIQGKAAAGNIKISNCDIKADLSSSGGNILIHNSKGEINCSTSGGNFKMENFSGKLYTKTSGGNIKAYNISGEFKTYTFGGNIRLANMKGNIGASTKGGNINIQAVSINEYLWIETSGGNIKAQLPLNQGMQIEADGGSVSAPYIQGFQGINRSGFLSGSVNGGGASVKLKSFGGNVKIYAPKAEPYIEETGFKKKQPTWADRLSVEKAPDVSSQVTPVQNAPLNPEPARRYYKDRTEGFRVNFRGIINRLNSRFLFYTLLYTIFFIYGLNSILYFSLELLNPTSLEAEQNKAVFLANLTTGVSCFISLTIFLLFIERFLIKNWSKYTILIVLTYGVIMLTRLIQKAIYLLENDGGRYWTHYWKIMSVKYTDGWLVNQGTLYLFIPMIAVCVFFYNWQRSKDLDRKISEQEYQLLNLEKLKTKAQLNALEARINPHFLYNSLNSITGLIHDNPDKAEEMTIQLSKLFRATTGRSDQSFHTIAEELDIVKSYLSIEQMRFGDRLNYAINIEAGLESIKIPRFLLQPVVENAIKHGISKITEHGIIDVKISKEDTLIAFQIHDNGPAFKEDLSGGYGLKSISDKLRLIYGNEAGVQIQNNDFKAIIIRVPVETADKTHIEV
;
A
#
# COMPACT_ATOMS: atom_id res chain seq x y z
N MET A 1 -4.74 39.25 42.51
CA MET A 1 -4.29 38.11 43.34
C MET A 1 -5.14 36.90 43.01
N ALA A 2 -4.49 35.74 42.95
CA ALA A 2 -4.94 34.53 42.28
C ALA A 2 -5.92 33.66 43.09
N SER A 3 -6.59 32.76 42.34
CA SER A 3 -6.92 31.37 42.68
C SER A 3 -7.79 31.05 43.90
N ASN A 4 -8.97 30.44 43.67
CA ASN A 4 -9.15 29.00 43.91
C ASN A 4 -10.57 28.52 43.54
N THR A 5 -10.69 27.88 42.39
CA THR A 5 -11.86 27.13 41.93
C THR A 5 -11.57 25.64 42.05
N SER A 6 -11.79 25.07 43.24
CA SER A 6 -11.73 23.61 43.45
C SER A 6 -12.64 23.14 44.59
N PHE A 7 -13.94 23.46 44.58
CA PHE A 7 -14.86 22.89 45.59
C PHE A 7 -16.30 22.60 45.13
N LYS A 8 -16.58 22.55 43.82
CA LYS A 8 -17.92 22.16 43.27
C LYS A 8 -18.00 20.71 42.78
N LYS A 9 -17.18 19.80 43.34
CA LYS A 9 -17.09 18.39 42.86
C LYS A 9 -17.71 17.32 43.78
N TYR A 10 -18.45 17.70 44.82
CA TYR A 10 -18.91 16.74 45.85
C TYR A 10 -20.40 16.72 46.20
N LEU A 11 -21.30 17.32 45.41
CA LEU A 11 -22.72 17.45 45.80
C LEU A 11 -23.76 16.88 44.80
N TYR A 12 -23.37 16.01 43.88
CA TYR A 12 -24.31 15.36 42.94
C TYR A 12 -24.25 13.82 42.99
N HIS A 13 -24.02 13.24 44.17
CA HIS A 13 -23.92 11.78 44.35
C HIS A 13 -24.89 11.15 45.37
N SER A 14 -25.99 11.82 45.74
CA SER A 14 -26.90 11.28 46.77
C SER A 14 -28.41 11.38 46.49
N VAL A 15 -28.84 11.60 45.24
CA VAL A 15 -30.28 11.61 44.93
C VAL A 15 -30.53 10.83 43.64
N TYR A 16 -30.44 9.51 43.72
CA TYR A 16 -31.10 8.52 42.83
C TYR A 16 -30.82 7.13 43.40
N THR A 17 -31.33 6.87 44.60
CA THR A 17 -31.52 5.52 45.13
C THR A 17 -33.00 5.42 45.49
N GLY A 18 -33.76 4.67 44.70
CA GLY A 18 -35.18 4.46 44.91
C GLY A 18 -35.88 4.11 43.61
N ILE A 19 -36.38 2.88 43.54
CA ILE A 19 -37.07 2.21 42.42
C ILE A 19 -36.11 1.48 41.47
N CYS A 20 -35.55 0.38 41.97
CA CYS A 20 -35.10 -0.75 41.15
C CYS A 20 -36.11 -1.89 41.27
N ASP A 21 -36.60 -2.37 40.13
CA ASP A 21 -37.37 -3.60 39.97
C ASP A 21 -36.37 -4.76 39.70
N PRO A 22 -36.34 -5.86 40.47
CA PRO A 22 -35.20 -6.79 40.49
C PRO A 22 -35.29 -7.94 39.45
N ALA A 23 -35.72 -7.67 38.21
CA ALA A 23 -35.86 -8.70 37.17
C ALA A 23 -35.03 -8.46 35.88
N CYS A 24 -34.26 -7.37 35.78
CA CYS A 24 -33.48 -7.05 34.58
C CYS A 24 -31.99 -6.84 34.91
N ASP A 25 -31.30 -7.90 35.31
CA ASP A 25 -29.85 -7.82 35.56
C ASP A 25 -29.10 -9.03 34.95
N VAL A 26 -29.05 -9.09 33.61
CA VAL A 26 -28.15 -10.02 32.89
C VAL A 26 -27.35 -9.36 31.74
N ASP A 27 -27.70 -8.16 31.26
CA ASP A 27 -27.04 -7.60 30.05
C ASP A 27 -26.18 -6.33 30.24
N CYS A 28 -25.88 -5.93 31.48
CA CYS A 28 -25.07 -4.73 31.75
C CYS A 28 -23.53 -4.92 31.70
N ARG A 29 -23.01 -5.98 31.07
CA ARG A 29 -21.55 -6.23 30.94
C ARG A 29 -20.97 -6.11 29.51
N THR A 30 -21.58 -5.31 28.64
CA THR A 30 -21.01 -4.95 27.32
C THR A 30 -20.63 -3.48 27.19
N LYS A 31 -20.09 -2.86 28.25
CA LYS A 31 -19.32 -1.61 28.14
C LYS A 31 -17.84 -1.91 27.94
N GLN A 32 -17.43 -2.29 26.72
CA GLN A 32 -16.03 -2.16 26.25
C GLN A 32 -15.95 -2.56 24.77
N ASN A 33 -15.93 -1.57 23.85
CA ASN A 33 -15.05 -1.60 22.65
C ASN A 33 -15.18 -0.42 21.66
N ASN A 34 -15.97 0.63 21.90
CA ASN A 34 -15.86 1.84 21.07
C ASN A 34 -14.73 2.76 21.58
N ARG A 35 -13.52 2.63 21.01
CA ARG A 35 -12.33 3.45 21.36
C ARG A 35 -12.45 4.96 21.06
N GLY A 36 -13.61 5.46 20.62
CA GLY A 36 -13.81 6.83 20.15
C GLY A 36 -14.72 7.74 20.98
N MET A 37 -15.68 7.21 21.74
CA MET A 37 -16.79 8.00 22.33
C MET A 37 -16.89 7.81 23.85
N ASN A 38 -15.85 8.23 24.58
CA ASN A 38 -15.78 8.14 26.05
C ASN A 38 -16.11 9.46 26.77
N TYR A 39 -16.96 10.31 26.17
CA TYR A 39 -17.34 11.61 26.74
C TYR A 39 -18.86 11.76 26.73
N LEU A 40 -19.41 12.64 27.56
CA LEU A 40 -20.79 13.10 27.43
C LEU A 40 -20.96 13.82 26.08
N PRO A 41 -22.15 13.76 25.45
CA PRO A 41 -22.39 14.49 24.20
C PRO A 41 -22.23 16.00 24.43
N SER A 42 -21.57 16.68 23.49
CA SER A 42 -21.42 18.14 23.48
C SER A 42 -22.78 18.83 23.32
N GLU A 43 -23.68 18.23 22.55
CA GLU A 43 -25.01 18.74 22.26
C GLU A 43 -25.97 17.59 21.94
N ILE A 44 -27.23 17.73 22.32
CA ILE A 44 -28.30 16.78 21.99
C ILE A 44 -29.42 17.55 21.31
N LYS A 45 -29.86 17.08 20.13
CA LYS A 45 -31.00 17.64 19.40
C LYS A 45 -32.08 16.57 19.24
N ASN A 46 -33.33 16.91 19.55
CA ASN A 46 -34.48 16.01 19.40
C ASN A 46 -35.43 16.56 18.34
N ILE A 47 -35.91 15.69 17.45
CA ILE A 47 -36.79 16.04 16.32
C ILE A 47 -37.97 15.06 16.31
N PRO A 48 -39.24 15.49 16.13
CA PRO A 48 -40.36 14.57 15.97
C PRO A 48 -40.13 13.61 14.80
N SER A 49 -40.36 12.31 15.01
CA SER A 49 -40.14 11.28 13.97
C SER A 49 -41.24 11.26 12.90
N ASP A 50 -42.39 11.91 13.14
CA ASP A 50 -43.58 11.82 12.29
C ASP A 50 -43.29 12.19 10.83
N GLY A 51 -43.52 11.22 9.95
CA GLY A 51 -43.39 11.36 8.49
C GLY A 51 -41.97 11.25 7.93
N ILE A 52 -40.93 11.03 8.75
CA ILE A 52 -39.56 10.90 8.26
C ILE A 52 -39.29 9.45 7.85
N GLN A 53 -38.96 9.25 6.57
CA GLN A 53 -38.66 7.92 6.00
C GLN A 53 -37.22 7.82 5.47
N ASN A 54 -36.57 8.95 5.16
CA ASN A 54 -35.21 8.96 4.67
C ASN A 54 -34.32 9.89 5.50
N LEU A 55 -33.14 9.38 5.87
CA LEU A 55 -32.11 10.11 6.60
C LEU A 55 -30.86 10.27 5.74
N GLN A 56 -30.31 11.48 5.66
CA GLN A 56 -28.98 11.73 5.11
C GLN A 56 -28.08 12.24 6.23
N ALA A 57 -27.02 11.50 6.56
CA ALA A 57 -26.06 11.86 7.60
C ALA A 57 -24.65 12.02 7.02
N GLU A 58 -24.04 13.19 7.24
CA GLU A 58 -22.76 13.56 6.63
C GLU A 58 -21.77 14.12 7.65
N THR A 59 -20.52 13.65 7.61
CA THR A 59 -19.40 14.26 8.35
C THR A 59 -18.11 14.22 7.54
N ILE A 60 -17.22 15.18 7.75
CA ILE A 60 -15.89 15.18 7.12
C ILE A 60 -14.89 14.44 8.01
N ALA A 61 -14.94 14.65 9.32
CA ALA A 61 -14.02 14.05 10.28
C ALA A 61 -14.76 13.69 11.57
N GLY A 62 -15.03 12.39 11.75
CA GLY A 62 -15.81 11.84 12.84
C GLY A 62 -16.55 10.56 12.44
N GLY A 63 -16.86 9.74 13.43
CA GLY A 63 -17.67 8.54 13.19
C GLY A 63 -19.16 8.88 13.16
N ILE A 64 -19.94 8.07 12.44
CA ILE A 64 -21.41 8.15 12.47
C ILE A 64 -21.94 6.80 12.96
N GLU A 65 -22.71 6.84 14.04
CA GLU A 65 -23.44 5.69 14.56
C GLU A 65 -24.95 5.92 14.41
N LEU A 66 -25.63 5.02 13.73
CA LEU A 66 -27.07 5.04 13.55
C LEU A 66 -27.68 3.86 14.29
N VAL A 67 -28.61 4.14 15.19
CA VAL A 67 -29.26 3.15 16.07
C VAL A 67 -30.77 3.21 15.84
N GLY A 68 -31.34 2.09 15.41
CA GLY A 68 -32.78 1.93 15.33
C GLY A 68 -33.40 1.79 16.72
N TYR A 69 -34.38 2.63 17.03
CA TYR A 69 -35.03 2.73 18.32
C TYR A 69 -36.45 3.27 18.14
N ASP A 70 -37.44 2.59 18.73
CA ASP A 70 -38.86 2.87 18.50
C ASP A 70 -39.38 3.93 19.47
N GLU A 71 -38.87 5.17 19.32
CA GLU A 71 -39.41 6.35 20.01
C GLU A 71 -40.04 7.31 19.00
N ASN A 72 -41.00 8.11 19.46
CA ASN A 72 -41.67 9.14 18.64
C ASN A 72 -40.76 10.37 18.34
N GLN A 73 -39.48 10.28 18.65
CA GLN A 73 -38.50 11.33 18.44
C GLN A 73 -37.17 10.76 17.92
N ILE A 74 -36.60 11.42 16.91
CA ILE A 74 -35.23 11.23 16.46
C ILE A 74 -34.32 12.03 17.39
N ARG A 75 -33.41 11.33 18.08
CA ARG A 75 -32.41 11.94 18.98
C ARG A 75 -31.04 11.93 18.31
N ILE A 76 -30.42 13.10 18.22
CA ILE A 76 -29.10 13.31 17.61
C ILE A 76 -28.14 13.76 18.70
N GLU A 77 -27.19 12.90 19.03
CA GLU A 77 -26.08 13.21 19.93
C GLU A 77 -24.85 13.65 19.13
N ILE A 78 -24.32 14.80 19.47
CA ILE A 78 -23.19 15.43 18.79
C ILE A 78 -21.98 15.40 19.71
N TYR A 79 -20.89 14.83 19.23
CA TYR A 79 -19.62 14.72 19.96
C TYR A 79 -18.54 15.52 19.23
N ALA A 80 -18.22 16.71 19.74
CA ALA A 80 -17.20 17.58 19.19
C ALA A 80 -15.94 17.60 20.06
N SER A 81 -14.77 17.48 19.42
CA SER A 81 -13.48 17.60 20.11
C SER A 81 -12.50 18.46 19.30
N LYS A 82 -11.70 19.27 20.02
CA LYS A 82 -10.61 20.08 19.46
C LYS A 82 -9.28 19.54 19.96
N ARG A 83 -8.27 19.52 19.09
CA ARG A 83 -6.89 19.19 19.46
C ARG A 83 -6.06 20.47 19.43
N LEU A 84 -5.71 21.01 20.59
CA LEU A 84 -4.87 22.20 20.68
C LEU A 84 -3.40 21.83 20.43
N VAL A 85 -2.73 22.54 19.51
CA VAL A 85 -1.33 22.30 19.12
C VAL A 85 -0.34 22.39 20.31
N VAL A 86 -0.72 23.08 21.39
CA VAL A 86 0.17 23.36 22.54
C VAL A 86 0.23 22.21 23.54
N ASN A 87 -0.76 21.31 23.59
CA ASN A 87 -0.81 20.20 24.56
C ASN A 87 -1.10 18.87 23.86
N LEU A 88 -0.04 18.18 23.41
CA LEU A 88 -0.08 16.93 22.64
C LEU A 88 -0.82 15.75 23.31
N PHE A 89 -1.21 15.86 24.59
CA PHE A 89 -1.78 14.77 25.39
C PHE A 89 -3.17 15.03 26.01
N LYS A 90 -3.81 16.19 25.79
CA LYS A 90 -5.16 16.48 26.35
C LYS A 90 -6.19 16.69 25.24
N LYS A 91 -7.22 15.83 25.21
CA LYS A 91 -8.47 16.04 24.45
C LYS A 91 -9.43 16.82 25.33
N GLU A 92 -9.91 17.96 24.85
CA GLU A 92 -10.99 18.71 25.50
C GLU A 92 -12.26 18.60 24.64
N SER A 93 -13.38 18.27 25.29
CA SER A 93 -14.71 18.33 24.69
C SER A 93 -15.07 19.79 24.46
N VAL A 94 -15.58 20.12 23.28
CA VAL A 94 -15.94 21.49 22.94
C VAL A 94 -17.44 21.57 22.75
N ASN A 95 -18.05 22.60 23.32
CA ASN A 95 -19.48 22.89 23.15
C ASN A 95 -19.67 23.93 22.04
N SER A 96 -20.87 23.96 21.45
CA SER A 96 -21.22 24.94 20.41
C SER A 96 -21.06 26.39 20.87
N HIS A 97 -21.24 26.66 22.17
CA HIS A 97 -21.02 27.97 22.79
C HIS A 97 -19.54 28.44 22.71
N ASP A 98 -18.58 27.52 22.68
CA ASP A 98 -17.15 27.84 22.63
C ASP A 98 -16.63 28.10 21.19
N ILE A 99 -17.43 27.77 20.17
CA ILE A 99 -17.03 27.79 18.74
C ILE A 99 -17.68 28.95 17.98
N GLY A 100 -18.76 29.55 18.51
CA GLY A 100 -19.43 30.70 17.89
C GLY A 100 -20.25 30.40 16.62
N HIS A 101 -20.38 29.12 16.25
CA HIS A 101 -21.17 28.63 15.11
C HIS A 101 -21.81 27.27 15.42
N GLU A 102 -22.88 26.93 14.69
CA GLU A 102 -23.62 25.69 14.87
C GLU A 102 -22.83 24.47 14.34
N LEU A 103 -22.60 23.47 15.21
CA LEU A 103 -21.78 22.28 14.92
C LEU A 103 -22.41 21.36 13.85
N VAL A 104 -23.74 21.33 13.78
CA VAL A 104 -24.50 20.44 12.89
C VAL A 104 -25.68 21.21 12.33
N SER A 105 -25.76 21.27 11.00
CA SER A 105 -26.93 21.78 10.28
C SER A 105 -27.98 20.69 10.13
N LEU A 106 -29.24 21.07 10.41
CA LEU A 106 -30.41 20.21 10.25
C LEU A 106 -31.30 20.81 9.19
N THR A 107 -31.64 20.03 8.16
CA THR A 107 -32.58 20.45 7.12
C THR A 107 -33.64 19.38 6.96
N ARG A 108 -34.91 19.76 7.13
CA ARG A 108 -36.05 18.88 6.91
C ARG A 108 -36.81 19.34 5.67
N GLN A 109 -37.00 18.43 4.72
CA GLN A 109 -37.84 18.65 3.53
C GLN A 109 -38.77 17.44 3.37
N GLY A 110 -40.04 17.61 3.76
CA GLY A 110 -41.02 16.53 3.72
C GLY A 110 -40.62 15.34 4.59
N ASP A 111 -40.39 14.19 3.93
CA ASP A 111 -39.98 12.91 4.50
C ASP A 111 -38.46 12.73 4.65
N ASN A 112 -37.68 13.70 4.16
CA ASN A 112 -36.22 13.68 4.18
C ASN A 112 -35.68 14.53 5.34
N LEU A 113 -34.83 13.92 6.16
CA LEU A 113 -34.05 14.60 7.20
C LEU A 113 -32.56 14.56 6.82
N ARG A 114 -31.95 15.74 6.68
CA ARG A 114 -30.50 15.89 6.48
C ARG A 114 -29.82 16.39 7.75
N VAL A 115 -28.81 15.65 8.19
CA VAL A 115 -27.95 15.92 9.34
C VAL A 115 -26.51 16.05 8.84
N ALA A 116 -26.01 17.28 8.73
CA ALA A 116 -24.66 17.54 8.21
C ALA A 116 -23.79 18.22 9.26
N ALA A 117 -22.65 17.60 9.60
CA ALA A 117 -21.66 18.23 10.46
C ALA A 117 -21.00 19.41 9.73
N ASN A 118 -21.12 20.60 10.31
CA ASN A 118 -20.47 21.80 9.78
C ASN A 118 -19.00 21.76 10.18
N ASN A 119 -18.12 21.80 9.18
CA ASN A 119 -16.70 22.01 9.38
C ASN A 119 -16.32 23.37 8.78
N ASN A 120 -15.40 24.09 9.44
CA ASN A 120 -14.90 25.34 8.88
C ASN A 120 -14.32 25.07 7.49
N GLY A 121 -14.88 25.75 6.49
CA GLY A 121 -14.43 25.65 5.11
C GLY A 121 -12.95 26.03 4.97
N PHE A 122 -12.28 25.40 4.03
CA PHE A 122 -10.86 25.56 3.69
C PHE A 122 -10.43 27.02 3.40
N TRP A 123 -11.40 27.93 3.22
CA TRP A 123 -11.20 29.33 2.84
C TRP A 123 -11.21 30.33 4.01
N LYS A 124 -11.48 29.90 5.25
CA LYS A 124 -11.25 30.73 6.44
C LYS A 124 -9.83 30.49 6.97
N TRP A 125 -9.15 31.54 7.46
CA TRP A 125 -7.77 31.57 7.97
C TRP A 125 -7.45 30.61 9.14
N ASP A 126 -8.33 29.66 9.46
CA ASP A 126 -8.36 28.81 10.63
C ASP A 126 -7.92 27.35 10.33
N TRP A 127 -7.03 27.17 9.35
CA TRP A 127 -6.60 25.86 8.83
C TRP A 127 -5.82 24.98 9.85
N LEU A 128 -5.54 25.50 11.05
CA LEU A 128 -4.87 24.80 12.15
C LEU A 128 -5.86 24.21 13.18
N SER A 129 -7.17 24.46 13.06
CA SER A 129 -8.18 24.03 14.03
C SER A 129 -9.20 23.04 13.43
N PHE A 130 -8.73 21.87 12.98
CA PHE A 130 -9.64 20.78 12.59
C PHE A 130 -10.42 20.26 13.81
N PHE A 131 -11.73 20.48 13.83
CA PHE A 131 -12.62 19.86 14.79
C PHE A 131 -13.04 18.48 14.29
N ARG A 132 -13.10 17.51 15.21
CA ARG A 132 -13.67 16.18 14.93
C ARG A 132 -15.08 16.15 15.48
N VAL A 133 -16.07 15.99 14.61
CA VAL A 133 -17.51 15.93 14.95
C VAL A 133 -18.03 14.54 14.64
N SER A 134 -18.28 13.75 15.69
CA SER A 134 -18.91 12.42 15.57
C SER A 134 -20.38 12.52 15.94
N LEU A 135 -21.21 11.71 15.29
CA LEU A 135 -22.66 11.73 15.43
C LEU A 135 -23.13 10.36 15.91
N ARG A 136 -24.02 10.34 16.91
CA ARG A 136 -24.84 9.18 17.23
C ARG A 136 -26.30 9.56 17.08
N ILE A 137 -27.01 8.90 16.18
CA ILE A 137 -28.37 9.23 15.78
C ILE A 137 -29.27 8.05 16.12
N PHE A 138 -30.31 8.30 16.90
CA PHE A 138 -31.38 7.36 17.21
C PHE A 138 -32.56 7.65 16.27
N VAL A 139 -32.99 6.64 15.52
CA VAL A 139 -34.03 6.76 14.50
C VAL A 139 -35.04 5.62 14.61
N PRO A 140 -36.27 5.75 14.06
CA PRO A 140 -37.16 4.61 13.90
C PRO A 140 -36.48 3.45 13.17
N ARG A 141 -36.79 2.21 13.53
CA ARG A 141 -36.14 1.04 12.91
C ARG A 141 -36.36 0.98 11.40
N ASN A 142 -37.55 1.31 10.94
CA ASN A 142 -37.91 1.29 9.52
C ASN A 142 -37.56 2.63 8.87
N ILE A 143 -36.34 2.76 8.37
CA ILE A 143 -35.84 4.00 7.77
C ILE A 143 -34.81 3.70 6.69
N ASN A 144 -34.81 4.49 5.61
CA ASN A 144 -33.73 4.48 4.64
C ASN A 144 -32.66 5.48 5.06
N ALA A 145 -31.38 5.12 4.99
CA ALA A 145 -30.31 6.07 5.31
C ALA A 145 -29.19 6.11 4.28
N VAL A 146 -28.70 7.32 4.02
CA VAL A 146 -27.48 7.59 3.26
C VAL A 146 -26.46 8.20 4.21
N ILE A 147 -25.38 7.47 4.47
CA ILE A 147 -24.35 7.86 5.44
C ILE A 147 -23.02 8.04 4.72
N THR A 148 -22.45 9.24 4.82
CA THR A 148 -21.16 9.57 4.22
C THR A 148 -20.20 10.16 5.24
N THR A 149 -19.00 9.58 5.33
CA THR A 149 -17.88 10.15 6.10
C THR A 149 -16.57 10.13 5.31
N SER A 150 -15.78 11.19 5.38
CA SER A 150 -14.43 11.16 4.79
C SER A 150 -13.43 10.46 5.72
N VAL A 151 -13.51 10.71 7.03
CA VAL A 151 -12.63 10.11 8.04
C VAL A 151 -13.41 9.75 9.29
N GLY A 152 -13.70 8.47 9.48
CA GLY A 152 -14.34 7.91 10.67
C GLY A 152 -15.07 6.60 10.41
N ASP A 153 -15.40 5.92 11.50
CA ASP A 153 -16.14 4.66 11.46
C ASP A 153 -17.63 4.92 11.20
N ILE A 154 -18.26 4.05 10.43
CA ILE A 154 -19.72 3.99 10.29
C ILE A 154 -20.23 2.77 11.04
N SER A 155 -21.25 2.96 11.89
CA SER A 155 -21.89 1.88 12.64
C SER A 155 -23.39 1.92 12.46
N LEU A 156 -23.98 0.81 12.04
CA LEU A 156 -25.42 0.60 11.94
C LEU A 156 -25.84 -0.46 12.96
N ASN A 157 -26.91 -0.19 13.71
CA ASN A 157 -27.46 -1.16 14.65
C ASN A 157 -28.99 -1.13 14.67
N ASN A 158 -29.64 -2.30 14.59
CA ASN A 158 -31.09 -2.47 14.75
C ASN A 158 -31.94 -1.71 13.70
N LEU A 159 -31.50 -1.69 12.45
CA LEU A 159 -32.18 -0.95 11.36
C LEU A 159 -32.80 -1.89 10.33
N ASN A 160 -33.91 -1.46 9.75
CA ASN A 160 -34.61 -2.13 8.67
C ASN A 160 -34.87 -1.14 7.52
N GLY A 161 -34.54 -1.52 6.30
CA GLY A 161 -34.73 -0.67 5.11
C GLY A 161 -33.51 -0.66 4.19
N ARG A 162 -33.42 0.36 3.33
CA ARG A 162 -32.28 0.53 2.41
C ARG A 162 -31.23 1.45 3.03
N GLN A 163 -30.00 0.94 3.17
CA GLN A 163 -28.88 1.67 3.74
C GLN A 163 -27.75 1.83 2.72
N MET A 164 -27.27 3.06 2.51
CA MET A 164 -26.15 3.37 1.63
C MET A 164 -25.00 4.00 2.42
N LEU A 165 -23.83 3.37 2.41
CA LEU A 165 -22.70 3.71 3.28
C LEU A 165 -21.45 4.06 2.47
N ARG A 166 -20.82 5.20 2.76
CA ARG A 166 -19.56 5.59 2.12
C ARG A 166 -18.56 6.12 3.14
N THR A 167 -17.41 5.45 3.25
CA THR A 167 -16.28 5.95 4.03
C THR A 167 -14.97 5.87 3.26
N THR A 168 -14.16 6.93 3.30
CA THR A 168 -12.81 6.92 2.71
C THR A 168 -11.82 6.28 3.70
N ILE A 169 -11.84 6.66 4.97
CA ILE A 169 -10.96 6.12 6.01
C ILE A 169 -11.76 5.82 7.28
N GLY A 170 -11.95 4.54 7.59
CA GLY A 170 -12.63 4.07 8.80
C GLY A 170 -13.36 2.75 8.59
N ASP A 171 -13.68 2.07 9.69
CA ASP A 171 -14.36 0.77 9.66
C ASP A 171 -15.87 0.92 9.42
N VAL A 172 -16.49 -0.07 8.77
CA VAL A 172 -17.96 -0.18 8.66
C VAL A 172 -18.43 -1.35 9.52
N ARG A 173 -19.37 -1.09 10.43
CA ARG A 173 -19.96 -2.11 11.31
C ARG A 173 -21.47 -2.12 11.11
N ILE A 174 -22.03 -3.30 10.90
CA ILE A 174 -23.47 -3.51 10.70
C ILE A 174 -23.89 -4.63 11.65
N ALA A 175 -24.84 -4.35 12.53
CA ALA A 175 -25.30 -5.29 13.53
C ALA A 175 -26.84 -5.33 13.64
N ASN A 176 -27.41 -6.52 13.81
CA ASN A 176 -28.84 -6.69 14.11
C ASN A 176 -29.78 -6.00 13.11
N SER A 177 -29.38 -5.90 11.83
CA SER A 177 -30.11 -5.15 10.81
C SER A 177 -30.68 -6.07 9.72
N SER A 178 -31.74 -5.61 9.06
CA SER A 178 -32.38 -6.27 7.93
C SER A 178 -32.59 -5.34 6.73
N GLY A 179 -32.82 -5.90 5.55
CA GLY A 179 -33.09 -5.14 4.33
C GLY A 179 -31.91 -5.08 3.35
N GLU A 180 -31.78 -3.98 2.61
CA GLU A 180 -30.77 -3.81 1.55
C GLU A 180 -29.64 -2.89 2.02
N ILE A 181 -28.39 -3.34 1.91
CA ILE A 181 -27.23 -2.54 2.33
C ILE A 181 -26.20 -2.46 1.21
N GLN A 182 -25.87 -1.25 0.79
CA GLN A 182 -24.80 -1.02 -0.18
C GLN A 182 -23.73 -0.13 0.44
N GLY A 183 -22.46 -0.44 0.21
CA GLY A 183 -21.42 0.45 0.73
C GLY A 183 -19.99 0.17 0.32
N LYS A 184 -19.16 1.20 0.51
CA LYS A 184 -17.73 1.16 0.18
C LYS A 184 -16.90 1.75 1.33
N ALA A 185 -15.85 1.03 1.72
CA ALA A 185 -14.86 1.47 2.70
C ALA A 185 -13.46 1.51 2.06
N ALA A 186 -12.93 2.68 1.72
CA ALA A 186 -11.69 2.72 0.92
C ALA A 186 -10.45 2.21 1.70
N ALA A 187 -10.39 2.34 3.03
CA ALA A 187 -9.22 1.89 3.81
C ALA A 187 -9.55 1.19 5.14
N GLY A 188 -10.78 0.72 5.36
CA GLY A 188 -11.21 0.12 6.64
C GLY A 188 -11.82 -1.27 6.53
N ASN A 189 -11.95 -1.92 7.69
CA ASN A 189 -12.55 -3.25 7.81
C ASN A 189 -14.08 -3.17 7.74
N ILE A 190 -14.70 -4.24 7.27
CA ILE A 190 -16.15 -4.38 7.23
C ILE A 190 -16.56 -5.52 8.15
N LYS A 191 -17.46 -5.26 9.10
CA LYS A 191 -18.00 -6.26 10.01
C LYS A 191 -19.51 -6.31 9.91
N ILE A 192 -20.05 -7.50 9.64
CA ILE A 192 -21.48 -7.80 9.60
C ILE A 192 -21.78 -8.82 10.70
N SER A 193 -22.78 -8.58 11.54
CA SER A 193 -23.11 -9.48 12.65
C SER A 193 -24.60 -9.55 12.94
N ASN A 194 -25.17 -10.76 13.05
CA ASN A 194 -26.59 -10.96 13.38
C ASN A 194 -27.55 -10.29 12.40
N CYS A 195 -27.25 -10.32 11.09
CA CYS A 195 -28.04 -9.60 10.08
C CYS A 195 -28.83 -10.55 9.17
N ASP A 196 -29.96 -10.09 8.65
CA ASP A 196 -30.74 -10.74 7.57
C ASP A 196 -30.88 -9.78 6.38
N ILE A 197 -29.88 -9.77 5.49
CA ILE A 197 -29.67 -8.67 4.53
C ILE A 197 -29.38 -9.15 3.12
N LYS A 198 -29.73 -8.29 2.16
CA LYS A 198 -29.14 -8.26 0.83
C LYS A 198 -28.06 -7.19 0.79
N ALA A 199 -26.80 -7.57 0.61
CA ALA A 199 -25.67 -6.65 0.76
C ALA A 199 -24.71 -6.65 -0.43
N ASP A 200 -24.25 -5.46 -0.84
CA ASP A 200 -23.10 -5.27 -1.72
C ASP A 200 -22.08 -4.33 -1.07
N LEU A 201 -20.96 -4.92 -0.63
CA LEU A 201 -19.97 -4.24 0.21
C LEU A 201 -18.56 -4.44 -0.34
N SER A 202 -17.78 -3.36 -0.43
CA SER A 202 -16.39 -3.46 -0.88
C SER A 202 -15.40 -2.64 -0.07
N SER A 203 -14.17 -3.14 0.06
CA SER A 203 -13.08 -2.45 0.74
C SER A 203 -11.77 -2.48 -0.05
N SER A 204 -11.05 -1.36 -0.21
CA SER A 204 -9.82 -1.38 -1.01
C SER A 204 -8.64 -2.11 -0.34
N GLY A 205 -8.77 -2.56 0.92
CA GLY A 205 -7.71 -3.34 1.58
C GLY A 205 -8.01 -3.87 2.99
N GLY A 206 -9.14 -3.52 3.60
CA GLY A 206 -9.50 -3.99 4.93
C GLY A 206 -10.05 -5.41 4.96
N ASN A 207 -10.00 -6.05 6.13
CA ASN A 207 -10.57 -7.39 6.33
C ASN A 207 -12.09 -7.32 6.37
N ILE A 208 -12.74 -8.39 5.91
CA ILE A 208 -14.19 -8.53 5.95
C ILE A 208 -14.56 -9.69 6.88
N LEU A 209 -15.34 -9.39 7.91
CA LEU A 209 -15.83 -10.34 8.91
C LEU A 209 -17.35 -10.44 8.84
N ILE A 210 -17.87 -11.65 8.63
CA ILE A 210 -19.30 -11.95 8.65
C ILE A 210 -19.55 -12.99 9.73
N HIS A 211 -20.48 -12.72 10.64
CA HIS A 211 -20.76 -13.62 11.75
C HIS A 211 -22.26 -13.73 12.02
N ASN A 212 -22.78 -14.95 12.07
CA ASN A 212 -24.16 -15.25 12.48
C ASN A 212 -25.21 -14.49 11.65
N SER A 213 -25.09 -14.52 10.33
CA SER A 213 -25.94 -13.73 9.42
C SER A 213 -26.61 -14.60 8.35
N LYS A 214 -27.66 -14.08 7.72
CA LYS A 214 -28.35 -14.73 6.59
C LYS A 214 -28.71 -13.74 5.49
N GLY A 215 -29.09 -14.27 4.32
CA GLY A 215 -29.54 -13.48 3.17
C GLY A 215 -28.64 -13.64 1.93
N GLU A 216 -28.46 -12.56 1.16
CA GLU A 216 -27.65 -12.52 -0.06
C GLU A 216 -26.53 -11.48 0.08
N ILE A 217 -25.29 -11.91 0.30
CA ILE A 217 -24.16 -11.01 0.55
C ILE A 217 -23.09 -11.13 -0.54
N ASN A 218 -22.82 -10.02 -1.20
CA ASN A 218 -21.73 -9.83 -2.14
C ASN A 218 -20.66 -8.96 -1.47
N CYS A 219 -19.43 -9.48 -1.36
CA CYS A 219 -18.34 -8.74 -0.73
C CYS A 219 -17.03 -8.84 -1.53
N SER A 220 -16.28 -7.74 -1.62
CA SER A 220 -14.97 -7.72 -2.28
C SER A 220 -13.91 -6.89 -1.56
N THR A 221 -12.65 -7.31 -1.64
CA THR A 221 -11.51 -6.50 -1.20
C THR A 221 -10.26 -6.67 -2.04
N SER A 222 -9.42 -5.65 -2.21
CA SER A 222 -8.20 -5.79 -3.01
C SER A 222 -7.10 -6.60 -2.32
N GLY A 223 -7.05 -6.64 -0.99
CA GLY A 223 -5.97 -7.31 -0.26
C GLY A 223 -6.30 -7.86 1.13
N GLY A 224 -7.48 -7.52 1.67
CA GLY A 224 -7.89 -7.98 2.99
C GLY A 224 -8.28 -9.45 3.02
N ASN A 225 -8.27 -10.04 4.23
CA ASN A 225 -8.72 -11.40 4.47
C ASN A 225 -10.23 -11.45 4.70
N PHE A 226 -10.84 -12.57 4.35
CA PHE A 226 -12.22 -12.89 4.67
C PHE A 226 -12.29 -13.88 5.82
N LYS A 227 -13.13 -13.59 6.81
CA LYS A 227 -13.51 -14.53 7.86
C LYS A 227 -15.03 -14.59 7.97
N MET A 228 -15.61 -15.76 7.77
CA MET A 228 -17.05 -15.98 7.80
C MET A 228 -17.39 -17.13 8.74
N GLU A 229 -18.36 -16.92 9.61
CA GLU A 229 -18.81 -17.90 10.60
C GLU A 229 -20.33 -17.89 10.69
N ASN A 230 -20.96 -19.08 10.64
CA ASN A 230 -22.40 -19.26 10.82
C ASN A 230 -23.21 -18.39 9.84
N PHE A 231 -23.21 -18.75 8.56
CA PHE A 231 -23.97 -18.02 7.55
C PHE A 231 -24.96 -18.91 6.81
N SER A 232 -26.16 -18.40 6.53
CA SER A 232 -27.16 -19.11 5.73
C SER A 232 -27.72 -18.26 4.58
N GLY A 233 -27.61 -18.74 3.34
CA GLY A 233 -28.15 -18.06 2.16
C GLY A 233 -27.15 -18.06 0.99
N LYS A 234 -27.07 -16.95 0.26
CA LYS A 234 -26.15 -16.76 -0.87
C LYS A 234 -25.00 -15.84 -0.47
N LEU A 235 -23.76 -16.29 -0.64
CA LEU A 235 -22.57 -15.53 -0.25
C LEU A 235 -21.50 -15.61 -1.34
N TYR A 236 -21.17 -14.45 -1.90
CA TYR A 236 -20.17 -14.30 -2.94
C TYR A 236 -19.04 -13.41 -2.43
N THR A 237 -17.80 -13.92 -2.47
CA THR A 237 -16.62 -13.21 -1.93
C THR A 237 -15.44 -13.20 -2.89
N LYS A 238 -14.73 -12.06 -2.97
CA LYS A 238 -13.59 -11.89 -3.87
C LYS A 238 -12.45 -11.11 -3.22
N THR A 239 -11.21 -11.62 -3.30
CA THR A 239 -9.99 -10.86 -2.96
C THR A 239 -8.87 -11.03 -3.97
N SER A 240 -7.95 -10.06 -4.10
CA SER A 240 -6.78 -10.21 -4.98
C SER A 240 -5.58 -10.86 -4.29
N GLY A 241 -5.55 -10.98 -2.95
CA GLY A 241 -4.39 -11.57 -2.27
C GLY A 241 -4.63 -12.11 -0.87
N GLY A 242 -5.75 -11.77 -0.23
CA GLY A 242 -6.06 -12.22 1.13
C GLY A 242 -6.46 -13.69 1.21
N ASN A 243 -6.33 -14.25 2.41
CA ASN A 243 -6.82 -15.58 2.72
C ASN A 243 -8.33 -15.54 3.01
N ILE A 244 -9.00 -16.65 2.72
CA ILE A 244 -10.44 -16.79 2.89
C ILE A 244 -10.69 -17.95 3.86
N LYS A 245 -11.36 -17.68 4.98
CA LYS A 245 -11.74 -18.67 5.98
C LYS A 245 -13.24 -18.64 6.18
N ALA A 246 -13.91 -19.78 5.96
CA ALA A 246 -15.35 -19.92 6.14
C ALA A 246 -15.66 -21.15 7.01
N TYR A 247 -16.55 -20.98 7.98
CA TYR A 247 -16.98 -22.03 8.91
C TYR A 247 -18.51 -22.04 9.03
N ASN A 248 -19.13 -23.22 8.98
CA ASN A 248 -20.57 -23.42 9.14
C ASN A 248 -21.39 -22.55 8.17
N ILE A 249 -21.21 -22.77 6.87
CA ILE A 249 -21.92 -22.02 5.82
C ILE A 249 -22.96 -22.95 5.19
N SER A 250 -24.22 -22.52 5.14
CA SER A 250 -25.32 -23.21 4.47
C SER A 250 -25.87 -22.41 3.29
N GLY A 251 -26.12 -23.05 2.14
CA GLY A 251 -26.69 -22.43 0.95
C GLY A 251 -25.72 -22.36 -0.23
N GLU A 252 -25.67 -21.23 -0.94
CA GLU A 252 -24.77 -21.01 -2.08
C GLU A 252 -23.58 -20.18 -1.65
N PHE A 253 -22.37 -20.73 -1.74
CA PHE A 253 -21.14 -20.04 -1.39
C PHE A 253 -20.16 -20.06 -2.56
N LYS A 254 -19.84 -18.88 -3.11
CA LYS A 254 -18.82 -18.73 -4.13
C LYS A 254 -17.70 -17.81 -3.66
N THR A 255 -16.46 -18.23 -3.86
CA THR A 255 -15.31 -17.48 -3.38
C THR A 255 -14.12 -17.52 -4.33
N TYR A 256 -13.38 -16.42 -4.40
CA TYR A 256 -12.22 -16.28 -5.28
C TYR A 256 -11.08 -15.51 -4.61
N THR A 257 -9.84 -16.00 -4.74
CA THR A 257 -8.63 -15.25 -4.40
C THR A 257 -7.50 -15.47 -5.39
N PHE A 258 -6.77 -14.44 -5.82
CA PHE A 258 -5.67 -14.66 -6.78
C PHE A 258 -4.51 -15.44 -6.13
N GLY A 259 -4.01 -15.02 -4.96
CA GLY A 259 -2.84 -15.63 -4.31
C GLY A 259 -3.05 -16.27 -2.93
N GLY A 260 -4.18 -16.02 -2.27
CA GLY A 260 -4.41 -16.47 -0.89
C GLY A 260 -4.87 -17.92 -0.76
N ASN A 261 -4.75 -18.48 0.44
CA ASN A 261 -5.30 -19.81 0.73
C ASN A 261 -6.80 -19.72 1.06
N ILE A 262 -7.54 -20.77 0.69
CA ILE A 262 -8.97 -20.90 0.99
C ILE A 262 -9.15 -22.08 1.95
N ARG A 263 -9.76 -21.83 3.12
CA ARG A 263 -10.10 -22.86 4.10
C ARG A 263 -11.59 -22.82 4.41
N LEU A 264 -12.28 -23.90 4.07
CA LEU A 264 -13.72 -24.05 4.20
C LEU A 264 -14.01 -25.24 5.11
N ALA A 265 -14.82 -25.04 6.14
CA ALA A 265 -15.17 -26.10 7.09
C ALA A 265 -16.66 -26.11 7.39
N ASN A 266 -17.21 -27.31 7.54
CA ASN A 266 -18.63 -27.56 7.78
C ASN A 266 -19.54 -26.88 6.74
N MET A 267 -19.21 -27.07 5.46
CA MET A 267 -19.95 -26.47 4.34
C MET A 267 -21.16 -27.34 3.97
N LYS A 268 -22.33 -26.73 3.79
CA LYS A 268 -23.57 -27.40 3.40
C LYS A 268 -24.22 -26.67 2.20
N GLY A 269 -24.29 -27.30 1.03
CA GLY A 269 -25.01 -26.74 -0.13
C GLY A 269 -24.18 -26.66 -1.40
N ASN A 270 -24.34 -25.57 -2.16
CA ASN A 270 -23.65 -25.32 -3.44
C ASN A 270 -22.37 -24.53 -3.18
N ILE A 271 -21.21 -25.09 -3.52
CA ILE A 271 -19.91 -24.47 -3.21
C ILE A 271 -19.07 -24.28 -4.46
N GLY A 272 -18.58 -23.06 -4.67
CA GLY A 272 -17.57 -22.71 -5.67
C GLY A 272 -16.37 -22.04 -5.02
N ALA A 273 -15.15 -22.53 -5.22
CA ALA A 273 -13.95 -21.85 -4.72
C ALA A 273 -12.80 -21.92 -5.73
N SER A 274 -12.15 -20.79 -6.00
CA SER A 274 -11.03 -20.76 -6.95
C SER A 274 -9.88 -19.88 -6.48
N THR A 275 -8.66 -20.33 -6.74
CA THR A 275 -7.44 -19.52 -6.56
C THR A 275 -6.39 -19.74 -7.64
N LYS A 276 -5.48 -18.79 -7.90
CA LYS A 276 -4.38 -19.01 -8.85
C LYS A 276 -3.18 -19.65 -8.17
N GLY A 277 -2.73 -19.12 -7.03
CA GLY A 277 -1.52 -19.59 -6.35
C GLY A 277 -1.73 -20.37 -5.04
N GLY A 278 -2.89 -20.23 -4.40
CA GLY A 278 -3.10 -20.75 -3.03
C GLY A 278 -3.55 -22.21 -2.96
N ASN A 279 -3.44 -22.78 -1.76
CA ASN A 279 -4.03 -24.09 -1.45
C ASN A 279 -5.51 -23.93 -1.07
N ILE A 280 -6.32 -24.94 -1.41
CA ILE A 280 -7.72 -25.03 -1.02
C ILE A 280 -7.91 -26.25 -0.12
N ASN A 281 -8.43 -26.02 1.09
CA ASN A 281 -8.85 -27.09 1.99
C ASN A 281 -10.34 -26.94 2.26
N ILE A 282 -11.13 -27.97 1.93
CA ILE A 282 -12.57 -28.00 2.11
C ILE A 282 -13.03 -29.23 2.89
N GLN A 283 -13.93 -28.99 3.84
CA GLN A 283 -14.75 -30.01 4.48
C GLN A 283 -16.22 -29.75 4.17
N ALA A 284 -16.76 -30.55 3.25
CA ALA A 284 -18.17 -30.54 2.88
C ALA A 284 -18.94 -31.56 3.72
N VAL A 285 -20.03 -31.13 4.34
CA VAL A 285 -20.94 -31.96 5.13
C VAL A 285 -22.09 -32.47 4.26
N SER A 286 -22.59 -31.64 3.36
CA SER A 286 -23.57 -32.01 2.34
C SER A 286 -23.38 -31.14 1.10
N ILE A 287 -23.59 -31.72 -0.08
CA ILE A 287 -23.48 -31.00 -1.36
C ILE A 287 -24.84 -31.04 -2.02
N ASN A 288 -25.39 -29.92 -2.48
CA ASN A 288 -26.72 -29.95 -3.11
C ASN A 288 -26.61 -30.34 -4.59
N GLU A 289 -26.25 -29.38 -5.45
CA GLU A 289 -26.12 -29.59 -6.89
C GLU A 289 -24.67 -29.72 -7.31
N TYR A 290 -23.78 -28.87 -6.77
CA TYR A 290 -22.38 -28.87 -7.16
C TYR A 290 -21.40 -28.46 -6.08
N LEU A 291 -20.19 -29.00 -6.21
CA LEU A 291 -18.97 -28.55 -5.57
C LEU A 291 -17.92 -28.33 -6.66
N TRP A 292 -17.52 -27.09 -6.89
CA TRP A 292 -16.51 -26.73 -7.89
C TRP A 292 -15.31 -26.06 -7.24
N ILE A 293 -14.15 -26.71 -7.30
CA ILE A 293 -12.91 -26.24 -6.70
C ILE A 293 -11.81 -26.21 -7.75
N GLU A 294 -11.13 -25.08 -7.89
CA GLU A 294 -10.07 -24.91 -8.89
C GLU A 294 -8.84 -24.18 -8.33
N THR A 295 -7.65 -24.67 -8.65
CA THR A 295 -6.39 -23.94 -8.39
C THR A 295 -5.38 -24.10 -9.52
N SER A 296 -4.58 -23.05 -9.82
CA SER A 296 -3.56 -23.14 -10.86
C SER A 296 -2.25 -23.76 -10.38
N GLY A 297 -1.76 -23.39 -9.20
CA GLY A 297 -0.48 -23.90 -8.66
C GLY A 297 -0.56 -24.58 -7.29
N GLY A 298 -1.69 -24.51 -6.59
CA GLY A 298 -1.81 -25.02 -5.22
C GLY A 298 -2.36 -26.44 -5.11
N ASN A 299 -2.35 -26.99 -3.91
CA ASN A 299 -2.95 -28.29 -3.61
C ASN A 299 -4.43 -28.15 -3.22
N ILE A 300 -5.23 -29.16 -3.56
CA ILE A 300 -6.60 -29.30 -3.10
C ILE A 300 -6.67 -30.45 -2.10
N LYS A 301 -7.19 -30.16 -0.91
CA LYS A 301 -7.59 -31.17 0.07
C LYS A 301 -9.10 -31.10 0.27
N ALA A 302 -9.81 -32.16 -0.10
CA ALA A 302 -11.27 -32.23 -0.05
C ALA A 302 -11.72 -33.38 0.84
N GLN A 303 -12.46 -33.06 1.89
CA GLN A 303 -13.21 -34.02 2.69
C GLN A 303 -14.67 -33.98 2.22
N LEU A 304 -15.13 -35.08 1.62
CA LEU A 304 -16.42 -35.18 0.94
C LEU A 304 -17.39 -36.08 1.73
N PRO A 305 -18.72 -35.85 1.66
CA PRO A 305 -19.72 -36.70 2.31
C PRO A 305 -19.93 -37.98 1.50
N LEU A 306 -19.06 -38.98 1.70
CA LEU A 306 -19.06 -40.24 0.92
C LEU A 306 -20.30 -41.13 1.13
N ASN A 307 -21.21 -40.77 2.04
CA ASN A 307 -22.51 -41.40 2.21
C ASN A 307 -23.57 -40.86 1.23
N GLN A 308 -23.27 -39.76 0.52
CA GLN A 308 -24.15 -39.15 -0.47
C GLN A 308 -23.82 -39.64 -1.89
N GLY A 309 -24.83 -39.71 -2.76
CA GLY A 309 -24.66 -39.91 -4.20
C GLY A 309 -23.96 -38.72 -4.88
N MET A 310 -22.84 -38.96 -5.55
CA MET A 310 -22.01 -37.91 -6.18
C MET A 310 -21.41 -38.35 -7.50
N GLN A 311 -21.29 -37.42 -8.44
CA GLN A 311 -20.45 -37.57 -9.64
C GLN A 311 -19.15 -36.81 -9.41
N ILE A 312 -18.02 -37.52 -9.33
CA ILE A 312 -16.72 -36.94 -9.01
C ILE A 312 -15.87 -36.88 -10.27
N GLU A 313 -15.32 -35.71 -10.55
CA GLU A 313 -14.29 -35.43 -11.55
C GLU A 313 -13.14 -34.69 -10.86
N ALA A 314 -11.98 -35.32 -10.77
CA ALA A 314 -10.79 -34.73 -10.18
C ALA A 314 -9.59 -34.85 -11.10
N ASP A 315 -8.88 -33.75 -11.28
CA ASP A 315 -7.75 -33.60 -12.20
C ASP A 315 -6.62 -32.83 -11.50
N GLY A 316 -5.41 -33.38 -11.53
CA GLY A 316 -4.21 -32.62 -11.16
C GLY A 316 -2.91 -33.42 -11.24
N GLY A 317 -1.81 -32.85 -10.76
CA GLY A 317 -0.48 -33.46 -10.88
C GLY A 317 -0.38 -34.86 -10.26
N SER A 318 -1.09 -35.05 -9.14
CA SER A 318 -1.41 -36.35 -8.58
C SER A 318 -2.79 -36.29 -7.94
N VAL A 319 -3.60 -37.32 -8.15
CA VAL A 319 -4.91 -37.47 -7.51
C VAL A 319 -4.83 -38.68 -6.58
N SER A 320 -5.07 -38.45 -5.29
CA SER A 320 -5.09 -39.49 -4.27
C SER A 320 -6.45 -39.51 -3.58
N ALA A 321 -7.12 -40.65 -3.66
CA ALA A 321 -8.42 -40.89 -3.05
C ALA A 321 -8.39 -42.26 -2.35
N PRO A 322 -7.75 -42.37 -1.16
CA PRO A 322 -7.69 -43.64 -0.44
C PRO A 322 -9.10 -44.13 -0.10
N TYR A 323 -9.46 -45.26 -0.73
CA TYR A 323 -10.63 -46.11 -0.44
C TYR A 323 -11.98 -45.38 -0.35
N ILE A 324 -12.51 -44.95 -1.50
CA ILE A 324 -13.92 -44.53 -1.62
C ILE A 324 -14.79 -45.77 -1.82
N GLN A 325 -15.48 -46.22 -0.76
CA GLN A 325 -16.44 -47.32 -0.86
C GLN A 325 -17.56 -46.96 -1.85
N GLY A 326 -17.92 -47.88 -2.73
CA GLY A 326 -19.00 -47.67 -3.72
C GLY A 326 -18.64 -46.77 -4.90
N PHE A 327 -17.35 -46.46 -5.13
CA PHE A 327 -16.90 -45.73 -6.32
C PHE A 327 -16.93 -46.62 -7.57
N GLN A 328 -17.58 -46.15 -8.62
CA GLN A 328 -17.62 -46.78 -9.95
C GLN A 328 -17.09 -45.79 -10.99
N GLY A 329 -15.93 -46.06 -11.57
CA GLY A 329 -15.34 -45.21 -12.61
C GLY A 329 -13.85 -45.46 -12.85
N ILE A 330 -13.22 -44.49 -13.51
CA ILE A 330 -11.82 -44.50 -13.90
C ILE A 330 -11.00 -43.82 -12.80
N ASN A 331 -10.00 -44.53 -12.29
CA ASN A 331 -8.99 -43.98 -11.38
C ASN A 331 -7.60 -44.25 -11.97
N ARG A 332 -6.92 -43.21 -12.42
CA ARG A 332 -5.58 -43.24 -13.01
C ARG A 332 -4.71 -42.19 -12.32
N SER A 333 -3.39 -42.29 -12.49
CA SER A 333 -2.48 -41.27 -11.95
C SER A 333 -2.86 -39.88 -12.48
N GLY A 334 -3.16 -38.96 -11.56
CA GLY A 334 -3.52 -37.58 -11.89
C GLY A 334 -4.98 -37.35 -12.33
N PHE A 335 -5.80 -38.41 -12.46
CA PHE A 335 -7.18 -38.28 -12.92
C PHE A 335 -8.12 -39.29 -12.28
N LEU A 336 -9.23 -38.80 -11.73
CA LEU A 336 -10.31 -39.60 -11.15
C LEU A 336 -11.64 -39.13 -11.73
N SER A 337 -12.40 -40.03 -12.35
CA SER A 337 -13.74 -39.73 -12.84
C SER A 337 -14.68 -40.91 -12.64
N GLY A 338 -15.80 -40.69 -11.95
CA GLY A 338 -16.75 -41.75 -11.65
C GLY A 338 -17.88 -41.32 -10.75
N SER A 339 -18.76 -42.26 -10.46
CA SER A 339 -19.89 -42.06 -9.54
C SER A 339 -19.62 -42.72 -8.20
N VAL A 340 -20.21 -42.18 -7.13
CA VAL A 340 -20.27 -42.75 -5.79
C VAL A 340 -21.75 -42.88 -5.42
N ASN A 341 -22.15 -44.02 -4.84
CA ASN A 341 -23.52 -44.30 -4.38
C ASN A 341 -24.63 -43.97 -5.42
N GLY A 342 -24.43 -44.37 -6.69
CA GLY A 342 -25.45 -44.20 -7.74
C GLY A 342 -25.46 -42.83 -8.43
N GLY A 343 -24.49 -41.95 -8.14
CA GLY A 343 -24.40 -40.61 -8.75
C GLY A 343 -25.26 -39.58 -8.05
N GLY A 344 -25.20 -38.31 -8.49
CA GLY A 344 -25.93 -37.20 -7.85
C GLY A 344 -25.21 -35.87 -8.01
N ALA A 345 -24.83 -35.24 -6.89
CA ALA A 345 -24.20 -33.92 -6.90
C ALA A 345 -22.87 -33.91 -7.70
N SER A 346 -22.67 -32.88 -8.52
CA SER A 346 -21.48 -32.75 -9.37
C SER A 346 -20.29 -32.18 -8.58
N VAL A 347 -19.27 -32.99 -8.36
CA VAL A 347 -18.03 -32.61 -7.68
C VAL A 347 -16.90 -32.50 -8.69
N LYS A 348 -16.40 -31.28 -8.89
CA LYS A 348 -15.28 -30.98 -9.79
C LYS A 348 -14.11 -30.39 -9.00
N LEU A 349 -12.97 -31.08 -9.00
CA LEU A 349 -11.76 -30.68 -8.29
C LEU A 349 -10.59 -30.59 -9.27
N LYS A 350 -10.09 -29.39 -9.56
CA LYS A 350 -9.04 -29.20 -10.57
C LYS A 350 -7.83 -28.46 -10.03
N SER A 351 -6.64 -29.06 -10.13
CA SER A 351 -5.37 -28.40 -9.86
C SER A 351 -4.42 -28.55 -11.03
N PHE A 352 -4.02 -27.45 -11.69
CA PHE A 352 -3.18 -27.55 -12.89
C PHE A 352 -1.72 -27.93 -12.61
N GLY A 353 -1.19 -27.60 -11.43
CA GLY A 353 0.21 -27.86 -11.05
C GLY A 353 0.39 -28.52 -9.69
N GLY A 354 -0.67 -28.73 -8.92
CA GLY A 354 -0.63 -29.30 -7.58
C GLY A 354 -1.39 -30.62 -7.46
N ASN A 355 -1.39 -31.18 -6.26
CA ASN A 355 -2.03 -32.45 -5.97
C ASN A 355 -3.46 -32.27 -5.48
N VAL A 356 -4.33 -33.23 -5.81
CA VAL A 356 -5.69 -33.33 -5.30
C VAL A 356 -5.77 -34.53 -4.37
N LYS A 357 -6.20 -34.30 -3.13
CA LYS A 357 -6.37 -35.32 -2.10
C LYS A 357 -7.81 -35.35 -1.61
N ILE A 358 -8.48 -36.48 -1.80
CA ILE A 358 -9.88 -36.71 -1.40
C ILE A 358 -9.89 -37.66 -0.21
N TYR A 359 -10.63 -37.32 0.85
CA TYR A 359 -10.76 -38.15 2.05
C TYR A 359 -12.22 -38.30 2.46
N ALA A 360 -12.52 -39.43 3.09
CA ALA A 360 -13.76 -39.62 3.85
C ALA A 360 -13.77 -38.67 5.05
N PRO A 361 -14.96 -38.29 5.56
CA PRO A 361 -15.05 -37.66 6.86
C PRO A 361 -14.55 -38.67 7.89
N LYS A 362 -13.56 -38.31 8.72
CA LYS A 362 -13.23 -39.14 9.88
C LYS A 362 -14.51 -39.28 10.72
N ALA A 363 -15.00 -40.51 10.87
CA ALA A 363 -15.97 -40.85 11.89
C ALA A 363 -15.24 -40.85 13.23
N GLU A 364 -15.25 -39.72 13.91
CA GLU A 364 -15.01 -39.65 15.34
C GLU A 364 -16.17 -38.85 15.95
N PRO A 365 -16.80 -39.35 17.03
CA PRO A 365 -17.88 -38.65 17.68
C PRO A 365 -17.36 -37.31 18.19
N TYR A 366 -18.17 -36.27 18.00
CA TYR A 366 -18.04 -35.03 18.76
C TYR A 366 -18.25 -35.39 20.24
N ILE A 367 -17.16 -35.67 20.94
CA ILE A 367 -17.12 -35.52 22.38
C ILE A 367 -17.11 -34.01 22.60
N GLU A 368 -18.25 -33.51 23.07
CA GLU A 368 -18.33 -32.25 23.74
C GLU A 368 -17.32 -32.31 24.90
N GLU A 369 -16.14 -31.71 24.76
CA GLU A 369 -15.28 -31.41 25.91
C GLU A 369 -15.98 -30.32 26.74
N THR A 370 -16.98 -30.77 27.48
CA THR A 370 -17.42 -30.12 28.70
C THR A 370 -16.24 -30.11 29.67
N GLY A 371 -15.63 -28.94 29.81
CA GLY A 371 -14.84 -28.58 30.99
C GLY A 371 -13.43 -29.14 31.09
N PHE A 372 -12.48 -28.52 30.38
CA PHE A 372 -11.17 -28.23 30.98
C PHE A 372 -11.01 -26.72 31.16
N LYS A 373 -11.37 -26.23 32.35
CA LYS A 373 -10.85 -24.95 32.87
C LYS A 373 -9.33 -25.09 32.93
N LYS A 374 -8.61 -24.62 31.91
CA LYS A 374 -7.20 -24.27 32.08
C LYS A 374 -7.12 -23.14 33.10
N LYS A 375 -6.72 -23.47 34.33
CA LYS A 375 -6.26 -22.51 35.33
C LYS A 375 -5.23 -21.62 34.63
N GLN A 376 -5.46 -20.31 34.61
CA GLN A 376 -4.41 -19.38 34.18
C GLN A 376 -3.22 -19.54 35.13
N PRO A 377 -1.98 -19.65 34.62
CA PRO A 377 -0.81 -19.80 35.48
C PRO A 377 -0.65 -18.53 36.31
N THR A 378 -0.57 -18.71 37.62
CA THR A 378 -0.29 -17.65 38.58
C THR A 378 1.14 -17.14 38.39
N TRP A 379 1.39 -15.88 38.79
CA TRP A 379 2.70 -15.23 38.68
C TRP A 379 3.85 -16.00 39.35
N ALA A 380 3.53 -16.88 40.31
CA ALA A 380 4.48 -17.74 41.02
C ALA A 380 5.01 -18.92 40.18
N ASP A 381 4.27 -19.40 39.18
CA ASP A 381 4.63 -20.60 38.39
C ASP A 381 5.64 -20.30 37.26
N ARG A 382 6.08 -19.04 37.11
CA ARG A 382 7.09 -18.63 36.10
C ARG A 382 8.52 -18.58 36.63
N LEU A 383 8.75 -18.89 37.91
CA LEU A 383 10.06 -18.75 38.56
C LEU A 383 10.82 -20.06 38.78
N SER A 384 10.33 -21.18 38.29
CA SER A 384 11.05 -22.46 38.33
C SER A 384 11.22 -23.03 36.92
N VAL A 385 12.21 -22.51 36.20
CA VAL A 385 12.84 -23.26 35.11
C VAL A 385 14.22 -23.67 35.61
N GLU A 386 14.35 -24.97 35.82
CA GLU A 386 15.58 -25.68 36.14
C GLU A 386 16.67 -25.40 35.11
N LYS A 387 17.90 -25.42 35.63
CA LYS A 387 19.17 -25.16 34.97
C LYS A 387 19.30 -25.87 33.62
N ALA A 388 19.71 -25.12 32.60
CA ALA A 388 20.14 -25.67 31.32
C ALA A 388 21.32 -26.64 31.52
N PRO A 389 21.40 -27.75 30.77
CA PRO A 389 22.51 -28.68 30.85
C PRO A 389 23.78 -28.05 30.29
N ASP A 390 24.88 -28.27 31.01
CA ASP A 390 26.23 -27.85 30.66
C ASP A 390 26.74 -28.69 29.48
N VAL A 391 27.01 -28.06 28.34
CA VAL A 391 27.69 -28.69 27.20
C VAL A 391 28.92 -27.86 26.90
N SER A 392 29.99 -28.21 27.59
CA SER A 392 31.34 -27.86 27.20
C SER A 392 31.86 -28.86 26.15
N SER A 393 32.67 -28.32 25.24
CA SER A 393 33.65 -28.99 24.37
C SER A 393 33.32 -29.15 22.87
N GLN A 394 34.20 -28.50 22.10
CA GLN A 394 34.62 -28.75 20.71
C GLN A 394 33.73 -28.23 19.57
N VAL A 395 33.93 -26.95 19.23
CA VAL A 395 33.80 -26.46 17.85
C VAL A 395 35.18 -26.04 17.37
N THR A 396 35.72 -26.77 16.39
CA THR A 396 36.87 -26.41 15.58
C THR A 396 36.63 -25.09 14.84
N PRO A 397 37.62 -24.19 14.72
CA PRO A 397 37.44 -22.90 14.09
C PRO A 397 37.36 -23.07 12.57
N VAL A 398 36.17 -22.89 12.00
CA VAL A 398 36.03 -22.57 10.58
C VAL A 398 36.47 -21.12 10.42
N GLN A 399 37.57 -20.92 9.69
CA GLN A 399 38.05 -19.61 9.25
C GLN A 399 36.94 -18.93 8.43
N ASN A 400 36.23 -18.00 9.06
CA ASN A 400 35.43 -17.03 8.34
C ASN A 400 36.39 -16.05 7.68
N ALA A 401 36.47 -16.12 6.35
CA ALA A 401 37.02 -15.05 5.52
C ALA A 401 36.38 -13.72 5.94
N PRO A 402 37.13 -12.61 5.98
CA PRO A 402 36.59 -11.32 6.37
C PRO A 402 35.48 -10.93 5.39
N LEU A 403 34.25 -10.90 5.87
CA LEU A 403 33.13 -10.21 5.23
C LEU A 403 33.55 -8.75 5.06
N ASN A 404 33.94 -8.42 3.85
CA ASN A 404 34.26 -7.07 3.41
C ASN A 404 32.98 -6.22 3.55
N PRO A 405 32.94 -5.22 4.46
CA PRO A 405 31.79 -4.33 4.54
C PRO A 405 31.97 -3.24 3.47
N GLU A 406 31.49 -3.50 2.26
CA GLU A 406 31.27 -2.43 1.28
C GLU A 406 30.04 -1.57 1.65
N PRO A 407 30.03 -0.27 1.26
CA PRO A 407 30.02 0.79 2.25
C PRO A 407 28.66 1.49 2.39
N ALA A 408 27.75 0.95 3.19
CA ALA A 408 26.49 1.64 3.54
C ALA A 408 26.65 2.72 4.66
N ARG A 409 27.84 3.31 4.83
CA ARG A 409 28.13 4.33 5.87
C ARG A 409 29.03 5.49 5.44
N ARG A 410 29.08 5.83 4.16
CA ARG A 410 29.75 7.06 3.68
C ARG A 410 28.76 8.11 3.20
N TYR A 411 27.99 8.70 4.12
CA TYR A 411 27.39 10.04 3.88
C TYR A 411 27.24 10.90 5.14
N TYR A 412 27.92 10.55 6.25
CA TYR A 412 27.98 11.39 7.45
C TYR A 412 29.33 11.25 8.16
N LYS A 413 30.41 11.68 7.50
CA LYS A 413 31.66 12.09 8.15
C LYS A 413 32.59 12.71 7.10
N ASP A 414 32.55 14.05 7.03
CA ASP A 414 33.76 14.87 6.95
C ASP A 414 33.38 16.35 6.97
N ARG A 415 33.54 16.97 8.14
CA ARG A 415 33.80 18.42 8.30
C ARG A 415 34.52 18.65 9.62
N THR A 416 35.71 18.07 9.74
CA THR A 416 36.73 18.54 10.67
C THR A 416 38.06 18.59 9.94
N GLU A 417 38.15 19.36 8.86
CA GLU A 417 39.44 19.74 8.27
C GLU A 417 39.40 21.19 7.76
N GLY A 418 40.39 21.97 8.17
CA GLY A 418 40.91 23.17 7.51
C GLY A 418 39.92 24.29 7.17
N PHE A 419 39.84 25.29 8.04
CA PHE A 419 39.21 26.58 7.73
C PHE A 419 39.97 27.30 6.59
N ARG A 420 39.49 27.16 5.35
CA ARG A 420 39.75 28.12 4.26
C ARG A 420 38.43 28.60 3.69
N VAL A 421 38.08 29.86 3.96
CA VAL A 421 36.86 30.49 3.44
C VAL A 421 37.04 30.74 1.94
N ASN A 422 36.54 29.82 1.11
CA ASN A 422 36.57 29.98 -0.34
C ASN A 422 35.35 30.79 -0.80
N PHE A 423 35.49 32.13 -0.84
CA PHE A 423 34.42 33.06 -1.21
C PHE A 423 33.79 32.77 -2.59
N ARG A 424 34.60 32.35 -3.58
CA ARG A 424 34.12 32.00 -4.93
C ARG A 424 33.20 30.78 -4.95
N GLY A 425 33.49 29.76 -4.14
CA GLY A 425 32.67 28.54 -4.06
C GLY A 425 31.35 28.73 -3.31
N ILE A 426 31.26 29.74 -2.44
CA ILE A 426 30.03 30.10 -1.71
C ILE A 426 29.09 30.90 -2.64
N ILE A 427 29.64 31.79 -3.46
CA ILE A 427 28.88 32.57 -4.45
C ILE A 427 28.33 31.66 -5.56
N ASN A 428 29.11 30.70 -6.05
CA ASN A 428 28.68 29.78 -7.12
C ASN A 428 27.63 28.72 -6.70
N ARG A 429 27.38 28.53 -5.40
CA ARG A 429 26.35 27.61 -4.88
C ARG A 429 24.99 28.27 -4.63
N LEU A 430 24.93 29.59 -4.69
CA LEU A 430 23.66 30.31 -4.67
C LEU A 430 23.09 30.22 -6.08
N ASN A 431 22.03 29.43 -6.23
CA ASN A 431 21.26 29.39 -7.47
C ASN A 431 20.90 30.85 -7.83
N SER A 432 21.26 31.32 -9.02
CA SER A 432 21.01 32.72 -9.43
C SER A 432 19.53 33.08 -9.31
N ARG A 433 18.66 32.09 -9.52
CA ARG A 433 17.21 32.18 -9.28
C ARG A 433 16.86 32.44 -7.82
N PHE A 434 17.58 31.83 -6.86
CA PHE A 434 17.34 32.02 -5.44
C PHE A 434 17.69 33.45 -4.98
N LEU A 435 18.88 33.95 -5.32
CA LEU A 435 19.25 35.34 -5.04
C LEU A 435 18.27 36.31 -5.71
N PHE A 436 17.84 36.00 -6.95
CA PHE A 436 16.82 36.75 -7.65
C PHE A 436 15.47 36.74 -6.93
N TYR A 437 14.94 35.60 -6.48
CA TYR A 437 13.66 35.54 -5.74
C TYR A 437 13.74 36.20 -4.37
N THR A 438 14.87 36.12 -3.68
CA THR A 438 15.07 36.79 -2.39
C THR A 438 15.11 38.30 -2.58
N LEU A 439 15.82 38.77 -3.61
CA LEU A 439 15.83 40.16 -4.05
C LEU A 439 14.42 40.61 -4.46
N LEU A 440 13.74 39.82 -5.31
CA LEU A 440 12.40 40.10 -5.83
C LEU A 440 11.36 40.16 -4.71
N TYR A 441 11.40 39.24 -3.74
CA TYR A 441 10.54 39.26 -2.55
C TYR A 441 10.81 40.50 -1.70
N THR A 442 12.08 40.85 -1.49
CA THR A 442 12.45 42.05 -0.75
C THR A 442 11.99 43.31 -1.49
N ILE A 443 12.13 43.35 -2.81
CA ILE A 443 11.63 44.42 -3.67
C ILE A 443 10.11 44.48 -3.60
N PHE A 444 9.37 43.38 -3.75
CA PHE A 444 7.89 43.38 -3.70
C PHE A 444 7.34 43.72 -2.32
N PHE A 445 8.02 43.35 -1.25
CA PHE A 445 7.60 43.68 0.11
C PHE A 445 7.89 45.16 0.43
N ILE A 446 9.04 45.69 0.01
CA ILE A 446 9.39 47.12 0.10
C ILE A 446 8.49 47.95 -0.82
N TYR A 447 8.20 47.47 -2.02
CA TYR A 447 7.33 48.11 -3.01
C TYR A 447 5.87 48.08 -2.54
N GLY A 448 5.38 46.95 -2.00
CA GLY A 448 4.04 46.87 -1.42
C GLY A 448 3.84 47.80 -0.23
N LEU A 449 4.84 47.94 0.63
CA LEU A 449 4.84 48.95 1.70
C LEU A 449 4.95 50.38 1.14
N ASN A 450 5.76 50.64 0.11
CA ASN A 450 5.84 51.95 -0.56
C ASN A 450 4.55 52.31 -1.32
N SER A 451 3.83 51.33 -1.88
CA SER A 451 2.55 51.53 -2.56
C SER A 451 1.44 51.86 -1.57
N ILE A 452 1.39 51.17 -0.42
CA ILE A 452 0.44 51.48 0.66
C ILE A 452 0.72 52.88 1.20
N LEU A 453 1.99 53.27 1.27
CA LEU A 453 2.38 54.58 1.75
C LEU A 453 2.09 55.70 0.74
N TYR A 454 2.42 55.50 -0.53
CA TYR A 454 2.15 56.43 -1.62
C TYR A 454 0.63 56.66 -1.80
N PHE A 455 -0.19 55.60 -1.78
CA PHE A 455 -1.64 55.72 -1.84
C PHE A 455 -2.26 56.37 -0.60
N SER A 456 -1.70 56.14 0.60
CA SER A 456 -2.17 56.82 1.81
C SER A 456 -1.83 58.32 1.81
N LEU A 457 -0.79 58.72 1.08
CA LEU A 457 -0.28 60.09 1.00
C LEU A 457 -0.90 60.93 -0.11
N GLU A 458 -1.36 60.31 -1.21
CA GLU A 458 -2.12 61.00 -2.27
C GLU A 458 -3.59 61.24 -1.87
N LEU A 459 -4.12 60.44 -0.91
CA LEU A 459 -5.50 60.51 -0.42
C LEU A 459 -5.72 61.53 0.73
N LEU A 460 -4.66 62.04 1.36
CA LEU A 460 -4.78 62.83 2.60
C LEU A 460 -4.50 64.33 2.49
N ASN A 461 -3.84 64.88 1.46
CA ASN A 461 -3.99 66.30 1.07
C ASN A 461 -3.39 66.69 -0.31
N PRO A 462 -4.10 67.52 -1.10
CA PRO A 462 -3.53 68.30 -2.18
C PRO A 462 -2.76 69.52 -1.60
N THR A 463 -1.48 69.69 -1.98
CA THR A 463 -0.60 70.88 -1.79
C THR A 463 0.31 71.02 -0.53
N SER A 464 1.62 70.87 -0.80
CA SER A 464 2.84 71.59 -0.33
C SER A 464 3.39 71.60 1.11
N LEU A 465 2.81 70.95 2.15
CA LEU A 465 3.50 70.79 3.46
C LEU A 465 3.83 69.33 3.86
N GLU A 466 3.23 68.34 3.19
CA GLU A 466 3.40 66.90 3.50
C GLU A 466 4.57 66.23 2.75
N ALA A 467 5.18 66.92 1.79
CA ALA A 467 6.24 66.36 0.93
C ALA A 467 7.50 65.89 1.71
N GLU A 468 7.91 66.64 2.75
CA GLU A 468 9.08 66.27 3.56
C GLU A 468 8.79 65.10 4.52
N GLN A 469 7.55 64.96 5.00
CA GLN A 469 7.12 63.80 5.78
C GLN A 469 7.14 62.53 4.93
N ASN A 470 6.70 62.64 3.68
CA ASN A 470 6.58 61.53 2.74
C ASN A 470 7.96 61.00 2.35
N LYS A 471 8.92 61.91 2.10
CA LYS A 471 10.33 61.57 1.90
C LYS A 471 10.93 60.87 3.12
N ALA A 472 10.55 61.27 4.34
CA ALA A 472 11.07 60.68 5.57
C ALA A 472 10.60 59.23 5.76
N VAL A 473 9.31 58.97 5.50
CA VAL A 473 8.79 57.59 5.58
C VAL A 473 9.34 56.71 4.46
N PHE A 474 9.50 57.24 3.25
CA PHE A 474 10.15 56.54 2.14
C PHE A 474 11.56 56.08 2.51
N LEU A 475 12.38 56.99 3.06
CA LEU A 475 13.75 56.64 3.48
C LEU A 475 13.76 55.61 4.63
N ALA A 476 12.83 55.71 5.57
CA ALA A 476 12.70 54.75 6.67
C ALA A 476 12.35 53.34 6.16
N ASN A 477 11.43 53.22 5.20
CA ASN A 477 11.07 51.94 4.58
C ASN A 477 12.23 51.36 3.77
N LEU A 478 12.88 52.18 2.94
CA LEU A 478 14.00 51.77 2.10
C LEU A 478 15.15 51.21 2.94
N THR A 479 15.57 51.95 3.96
CA THR A 479 16.70 51.55 4.83
C THR A 479 16.38 50.35 5.72
N THR A 480 15.13 50.22 6.18
CA THR A 480 14.67 49.03 6.93
C THR A 480 14.67 47.79 6.03
N GLY A 481 14.19 47.92 4.79
CA GLY A 481 14.20 46.85 3.81
C GLY A 481 15.60 46.36 3.45
N VAL A 482 16.52 47.28 3.16
CA VAL A 482 17.94 46.95 2.90
C VAL A 482 18.59 46.28 4.11
N SER A 483 18.30 46.76 5.32
CA SER A 483 18.81 46.16 6.56
C SER A 483 18.34 44.71 6.75
N CYS A 484 17.06 44.44 6.46
CA CYS A 484 16.51 43.08 6.51
C CYS A 484 17.13 42.16 5.47
N PHE A 485 17.35 42.66 4.24
CA PHE A 485 18.02 41.91 3.18
C PHE A 485 19.46 41.53 3.58
N ILE A 486 20.22 42.48 4.10
CA ILE A 486 21.60 42.24 4.58
C ILE A 486 21.60 41.21 5.71
N SER A 487 20.73 41.39 6.71
CA SER A 487 20.61 40.48 7.85
C SER A 487 20.27 39.06 7.41
N LEU A 488 19.25 38.89 6.56
CA LEU A 488 18.82 37.60 6.03
C LEU A 488 19.93 36.94 5.19
N THR A 489 20.63 37.72 4.37
CA THR A 489 21.72 37.22 3.53
C THR A 489 22.89 36.73 4.38
N ILE A 490 23.33 37.51 5.37
CA ILE A 490 24.38 37.10 6.31
C ILE A 490 23.96 35.83 7.05
N PHE A 491 22.70 35.77 7.51
CA PHE A 491 22.18 34.63 8.23
C PHE A 491 22.20 33.35 7.39
N LEU A 492 21.63 33.38 6.19
CA LEU A 492 21.52 32.21 5.31
C LEU A 492 22.89 31.72 4.81
N LEU A 493 23.83 32.62 4.54
CA LEU A 493 25.14 32.25 4.00
C LEU A 493 26.11 31.74 5.06
N PHE A 494 26.14 32.40 6.22
CA PHE A 494 27.18 32.17 7.21
C PHE A 494 26.69 31.46 8.46
N ILE A 495 25.50 31.77 8.96
CA ILE A 495 25.07 31.39 10.31
C ILE A 495 24.17 30.15 10.32
N GLU A 496 23.23 30.03 9.37
CA GLU A 496 22.25 28.93 9.30
C GLU A 496 22.93 27.55 9.39
N ARG A 497 24.08 27.42 8.73
CA ARG A 497 24.85 26.18 8.61
C ARG A 497 25.48 25.69 9.93
N PHE A 498 25.67 26.57 10.91
CA PHE A 498 26.27 26.21 12.20
C PHE A 498 25.23 25.83 13.25
N LEU A 499 23.94 26.06 12.97
CA LEU A 499 22.86 25.87 13.91
C LEU A 499 22.09 24.58 13.62
N ILE A 500 22.11 23.65 14.58
CA ILE A 500 21.40 22.36 14.46
C ILE A 500 19.95 22.48 14.93
N LYS A 501 19.68 23.22 16.01
CA LYS A 501 18.33 23.35 16.60
C LYS A 501 17.53 24.44 15.88
N ASN A 502 16.27 24.15 15.56
CA ASN A 502 15.40 25.10 14.84
C ASN A 502 15.10 26.38 15.65
N TRP A 503 14.86 26.27 16.95
CA TRP A 503 14.57 27.44 17.79
C TRP A 503 15.72 28.44 17.85
N SER A 504 16.99 27.97 17.91
CA SER A 504 18.17 28.84 17.91
C SER A 504 18.36 29.63 16.61
N LYS A 505 17.84 29.11 15.48
CA LYS A 505 17.91 29.79 14.18
C LYS A 505 17.06 31.05 14.20
N TYR A 506 15.83 30.97 14.69
CA TYR A 506 14.93 32.12 14.79
C TYR A 506 15.43 33.16 15.78
N THR A 507 15.92 32.75 16.96
CA THR A 507 16.43 33.71 17.95
C THR A 507 17.65 34.47 17.44
N ILE A 508 18.58 33.77 16.78
CA ILE A 508 19.79 34.41 16.24
C ILE A 508 19.45 35.30 15.04
N LEU A 509 18.50 34.89 14.19
CA LEU A 509 18.00 35.71 13.09
C LEU A 509 17.37 37.02 13.61
N ILE A 510 16.52 36.94 14.64
CA ILE A 510 15.90 38.11 15.27
C ILE A 510 16.95 39.06 15.84
N VAL A 511 17.92 38.53 16.61
CA VAL A 511 19.00 39.34 17.21
C VAL A 511 19.86 40.00 16.14
N LEU A 512 20.19 39.27 15.07
CA LEU A 512 20.95 39.80 13.93
C LEU A 512 20.17 40.90 13.21
N THR A 513 18.89 40.70 12.93
CA THR A 513 18.04 41.69 12.26
C THR A 513 17.91 42.95 13.12
N TYR A 514 17.73 42.80 14.43
CA TYR A 514 17.74 43.93 15.37
C TYR A 514 19.06 44.71 15.31
N GLY A 515 20.19 44.02 15.39
CA GLY A 515 21.51 44.65 15.40
C GLY A 515 21.79 45.43 14.12
N VAL A 516 21.45 44.87 12.95
CA VAL A 516 21.63 45.55 11.66
C VAL A 516 20.72 46.77 11.54
N ILE A 517 19.44 46.66 11.94
CA ILE A 517 18.51 47.81 11.95
C ILE A 517 19.04 48.90 12.88
N MET A 518 19.48 48.57 14.10
CA MET A 518 20.01 49.56 15.05
C MET A 518 21.27 50.25 14.52
N LEU A 519 22.17 49.51 13.86
CA LEU A 519 23.36 50.08 13.22
C LEU A 519 22.98 51.10 12.13
N THR A 520 22.03 50.74 11.26
CA THR A 520 21.54 51.65 10.21
C THR A 520 20.93 52.92 10.81
N ARG A 521 20.21 52.81 11.93
CA ARG A 521 19.63 53.97 12.64
C ARG A 521 20.70 54.85 13.29
N LEU A 522 21.79 54.28 13.81
CA LEU A 522 22.92 55.05 14.33
C LEU A 522 23.59 55.87 13.22
N ILE A 523 23.78 55.28 12.04
CA ILE A 523 24.34 55.97 10.87
C ILE A 523 23.44 57.14 10.45
N GLN A 524 22.13 56.92 10.39
CA GLN A 524 21.16 57.99 10.06
C GLN A 524 21.15 59.12 11.09
N LYS A 525 21.32 58.81 12.38
CA LYS A 525 21.48 59.82 13.43
C LYS A 525 22.78 60.62 13.30
N ALA A 526 23.87 59.98 12.87
CA ALA A 526 25.11 60.67 12.60
C ALA A 526 24.98 61.64 11.40
N ILE A 527 24.28 61.23 10.33
CA ILE A 527 24.00 62.08 9.16
C ILE A 527 23.15 63.29 9.57
N TYR A 528 22.10 63.08 10.38
CA TYR A 528 21.27 64.17 10.91
C TYR A 528 22.09 65.24 11.65
N LEU A 529 23.08 64.83 12.46
CA LEU A 529 23.93 65.77 13.20
C LEU A 529 24.89 66.58 12.31
N LEU A 530 25.12 66.13 11.07
CA LEU A 530 26.03 66.75 10.11
C LEU A 530 25.30 67.63 9.08
N GLU A 531 24.00 67.40 8.85
CA GLU A 531 23.21 68.08 7.84
C GLU A 531 22.37 69.22 8.45
N ASN A 532 22.42 70.42 7.85
CA ASN A 532 21.77 71.61 8.37
C ASN A 532 20.53 71.98 7.53
N ASP A 533 19.45 71.20 7.64
CA ASP A 533 18.20 71.41 6.88
C ASP A 533 17.20 72.36 7.58
N GLY A 534 17.62 73.03 8.66
CA GLY A 534 16.73 73.84 9.50
C GLY A 534 15.71 73.02 10.31
N GLY A 535 15.89 71.70 10.39
CA GLY A 535 15.09 70.78 11.19
C GLY A 535 13.75 70.42 10.56
N ARG A 536 13.57 70.42 9.23
CA ARG A 536 12.25 70.14 8.63
C ARG A 536 12.04 68.66 8.32
N TYR A 537 12.95 68.03 7.59
CA TYR A 537 12.89 66.61 7.22
C TYR A 537 13.16 65.70 8.42
N TRP A 538 14.28 65.96 9.11
CA TRP A 538 14.78 65.08 10.16
C TRP A 538 13.92 65.10 11.42
N THR A 539 13.25 66.20 11.73
CA THR A 539 12.32 66.25 12.87
C THR A 539 11.09 65.37 12.62
N HIS A 540 10.56 65.35 11.40
CA HIS A 540 9.49 64.44 11.01
C HIS A 540 9.95 62.98 11.04
N TYR A 541 11.14 62.70 10.52
CA TYR A 541 11.76 61.37 10.59
C TYR A 541 11.89 60.85 12.03
N TRP A 542 12.47 61.64 12.94
CA TRP A 542 12.64 61.26 14.33
C TRP A 542 11.33 61.21 15.11
N LYS A 543 10.32 62.00 14.72
CA LYS A 543 8.97 61.94 15.31
C LYS A 543 8.29 60.60 15.02
N ILE A 544 8.37 60.11 13.79
CA ILE A 544 7.85 58.78 13.39
C ILE A 544 8.58 57.66 14.14
N MET A 545 9.88 57.84 14.35
CA MET A 545 10.73 56.86 15.06
C MET A 545 10.70 57.00 16.59
N SER A 546 10.12 58.08 17.12
CA SER A 546 10.10 58.34 18.56
C SER A 546 9.10 57.44 19.27
N VAL A 547 9.56 56.81 20.35
CA VAL A 547 8.68 56.10 21.29
C VAL A 547 8.23 57.12 22.33
N LYS A 548 7.11 57.82 22.08
CA LYS A 548 6.41 58.53 23.16
C LYS A 548 5.66 57.50 24.02
N TYR A 549 5.89 57.56 25.34
CA TYR A 549 5.00 56.95 26.32
C TYR A 549 3.67 57.71 26.28
N THR A 550 2.63 57.07 25.76
CA THR A 550 1.26 57.61 25.77
C THR A 550 0.39 56.59 26.48
N ASP A 551 -0.12 57.00 27.64
CA ASP A 551 -1.19 56.37 28.44
C ASP A 551 -1.21 54.83 28.48
N GLY A 552 -0.10 54.24 28.93
CA GLY A 552 -0.08 52.86 29.46
C GLY A 552 -0.04 51.71 28.46
N TRP A 553 -0.03 51.93 27.14
CA TRP A 553 0.13 50.87 26.13
C TRP A 553 1.50 50.92 25.45
N LEU A 554 2.16 49.75 25.36
CA LEU A 554 3.52 49.55 24.82
C LEU A 554 3.63 49.68 23.28
N VAL A 555 2.55 50.01 22.56
CA VAL A 555 2.52 49.97 21.08
C VAL A 555 2.44 51.38 20.50
N ASN A 556 3.59 52.01 20.27
CA ASN A 556 3.72 53.24 19.49
C ASN A 556 4.17 52.92 18.05
N GLN A 557 3.98 53.83 17.08
CA GLN A 557 4.38 53.67 15.68
C GLN A 557 5.84 53.21 15.55
N GLY A 558 6.77 53.79 16.31
CA GLY A 558 8.18 53.37 16.31
C GLY A 558 8.41 51.91 16.73
N THR A 559 7.57 51.35 17.63
CA THR A 559 7.66 49.94 18.03
C THR A 559 7.20 48.99 16.92
N LEU A 560 6.17 49.37 16.16
CA LEU A 560 5.69 48.59 15.01
C LEU A 560 6.74 48.53 13.89
N TYR A 561 7.45 49.64 13.64
CA TYR A 561 8.56 49.71 12.68
C TYR A 561 9.78 48.83 13.07
N LEU A 562 9.89 48.41 14.33
CA LEU A 562 10.91 47.47 14.80
C LEU A 562 10.46 46.01 14.73
N PHE A 563 9.21 45.71 15.11
CA PHE A 563 8.72 44.33 15.22
C PHE A 563 8.22 43.73 13.89
N ILE A 564 7.57 44.52 13.02
CA ILE A 564 7.02 44.02 11.75
C ILE A 564 8.11 43.40 10.84
N PRO A 565 9.29 44.01 10.66
CA PRO A 565 10.34 43.43 9.83
C PRO A 565 10.90 42.11 10.39
N MET A 566 10.98 41.97 11.72
CA MET A 566 11.43 40.74 12.36
C MET A 566 10.47 39.58 12.09
N ILE A 567 9.16 39.83 12.18
CA ILE A 567 8.12 38.85 11.87
C ILE A 567 8.20 38.46 10.40
N ALA A 568 8.34 39.44 9.49
CA ALA A 568 8.45 39.21 8.06
C ALA A 568 9.66 38.33 7.69
N VAL A 569 10.83 38.61 8.28
CA VAL A 569 12.05 37.81 8.09
C VAL A 569 11.89 36.39 8.63
N CYS A 570 11.20 36.20 9.77
CA CYS A 570 10.92 34.87 10.32
C CYS A 570 9.94 34.07 9.47
N VAL A 571 8.88 34.70 8.94
CA VAL A 571 7.91 34.06 8.04
C VAL A 571 8.58 33.67 6.73
N PHE A 572 9.43 34.53 6.17
CA PHE A 572 10.22 34.18 4.99
C PHE A 572 11.12 32.99 5.27
N PHE A 573 11.88 33.02 6.37
CA PHE A 573 12.77 31.92 6.75
C PHE A 573 12.02 30.60 6.97
N TYR A 574 10.82 30.63 7.55
CA TYR A 574 9.95 29.46 7.69
C TYR A 574 9.55 28.86 6.34
N ASN A 575 9.07 29.70 5.40
CA ASN A 575 8.69 29.24 4.06
C ASN A 575 9.90 28.70 3.28
N TRP A 576 11.06 29.35 3.43
CA TRP A 576 12.33 28.90 2.88
C TRP A 576 12.74 27.52 3.41
N GLN A 577 12.68 27.32 4.72
CA GLN A 577 13.01 26.04 5.35
C GLN A 577 12.05 24.93 4.89
N ARG A 578 10.74 25.25 4.80
CA ARG A 578 9.73 24.33 4.28
C ARG A 578 9.99 23.93 2.83
N SER A 579 10.43 24.87 1.98
CA SER A 579 10.77 24.57 0.58
C SER A 579 11.92 23.57 0.49
N LYS A 580 13.01 23.77 1.24
CA LYS A 580 14.14 22.82 1.29
C LYS A 580 13.71 21.43 1.75
N ASP A 581 12.85 21.36 2.77
CA ASP A 581 12.34 20.08 3.29
C ASP A 581 11.44 19.36 2.28
N LEU A 582 10.68 20.10 1.46
CA LEU A 582 9.89 19.56 0.37
C LEU A 582 10.78 19.00 -0.74
N ASP A 583 11.79 19.76 -1.18
CA ASP A 583 12.73 19.32 -2.23
C ASP A 583 13.46 18.04 -1.82
N ARG A 584 13.88 17.94 -0.55
CA ARG A 584 14.50 16.72 -0.02
C ARG A 584 13.55 15.52 -0.08
N LYS A 585 12.29 15.70 0.32
CA LYS A 585 11.29 14.63 0.28
C LYS A 585 10.96 14.19 -1.14
N ILE A 586 10.91 15.13 -2.09
CA ILE A 586 10.69 14.84 -3.50
C ILE A 586 11.85 13.98 -4.03
N SER A 587 13.09 14.38 -3.76
CA SER A 587 14.27 13.60 -4.17
C SER A 587 14.33 12.20 -3.52
N GLU A 588 13.94 12.08 -2.25
CA GLU A 588 13.80 10.78 -1.57
C GLU A 588 12.73 9.90 -2.24
N GLN A 589 11.60 10.48 -2.66
CA GLN A 589 10.54 9.77 -3.36
C GLN A 589 10.95 9.34 -4.77
N GLU A 590 11.64 10.20 -5.52
CA GLU A 590 12.19 9.87 -6.84
C GLU A 590 13.18 8.70 -6.75
N TYR A 591 14.06 8.70 -5.75
CA TYR A 591 14.97 7.59 -5.50
C TYR A 591 14.24 6.28 -5.16
N GLN A 592 13.21 6.35 -4.30
CA GLN A 592 12.39 5.18 -3.97
C GLN A 592 11.65 4.63 -5.19
N LEU A 593 11.13 5.51 -6.06
CA LEU A 593 10.45 5.12 -7.29
C LEU A 593 11.40 4.40 -8.24
N LEU A 594 12.59 4.96 -8.47
CA LEU A 594 13.62 4.35 -9.31
C LEU A 594 14.00 2.96 -8.79
N ASN A 595 14.16 2.81 -7.46
CA ASN A 595 14.49 1.52 -6.87
C ASN A 595 13.35 0.49 -7.00
N LEU A 596 12.10 0.94 -6.89
CA LEU A 596 10.93 0.09 -7.12
C LEU A 596 10.81 -0.37 -8.57
N GLU A 597 11.05 0.52 -9.54
CA GLU A 597 11.06 0.17 -10.96
C GLU A 597 12.13 -0.86 -11.27
N LYS A 598 13.34 -0.67 -10.73
CA LYS A 598 14.46 -1.58 -10.84
C LYS A 598 14.16 -2.96 -10.24
N LEU A 599 13.58 -3.02 -9.04
CA LEU A 599 13.13 -4.27 -8.40
C LEU A 599 12.01 -4.95 -9.20
N LYS A 600 11.08 -4.18 -9.76
CA LYS A 600 10.02 -4.69 -10.62
C LYS A 600 10.58 -5.34 -11.88
N THR A 601 11.52 -4.68 -12.57
CA THR A 601 12.19 -5.23 -13.75
C THR A 601 12.95 -6.51 -13.41
N LYS A 602 13.70 -6.52 -12.29
CA LYS A 602 14.39 -7.73 -11.81
C LYS A 602 13.42 -8.88 -11.51
N ALA A 603 12.29 -8.58 -10.85
CA ALA A 603 11.26 -9.59 -10.57
C ALA A 603 10.60 -10.12 -11.85
N GLN A 604 10.38 -9.27 -12.86
CA GLN A 604 9.87 -9.68 -14.17
C GLN A 604 10.84 -10.60 -14.89
N LEU A 605 12.14 -10.27 -14.91
CA LEU A 605 13.18 -11.14 -15.48
C LEU A 605 13.24 -12.49 -14.77
N ASN A 606 13.28 -12.51 -13.44
CA ASN A 606 13.31 -13.75 -12.65
C ASN A 606 12.06 -14.63 -12.85
N ALA A 607 10.88 -14.01 -13.00
CA ALA A 607 9.64 -14.74 -13.26
C ALA A 607 9.62 -15.37 -14.65
N LEU A 608 10.23 -14.74 -15.65
CA LEU A 608 10.42 -15.31 -16.99
C LEU A 608 11.41 -16.49 -16.96
N GLU A 609 12.38 -16.48 -16.03
CA GLU A 609 13.42 -17.52 -15.91
C GLU A 609 12.99 -18.76 -15.11
N ALA A 610 12.10 -18.62 -14.12
CA ALA A 610 11.77 -19.69 -13.17
C ALA A 610 10.87 -20.82 -13.71
N ARG A 611 10.65 -20.92 -15.02
CA ARG A 611 9.69 -21.86 -15.61
C ARG A 611 10.37 -23.13 -16.15
N ILE A 612 10.47 -24.16 -15.32
CA ILE A 612 10.77 -25.52 -15.78
C ILE A 612 9.53 -26.10 -16.47
N ASN A 613 9.68 -26.74 -17.63
CA ASN A 613 8.59 -27.47 -18.28
C ASN A 613 8.29 -28.77 -17.50
N PRO A 614 7.13 -28.89 -16.81
CA PRO A 614 6.83 -30.09 -16.02
C PRO A 614 6.70 -31.34 -16.89
N HIS A 615 6.22 -31.21 -18.12
CA HIS A 615 6.05 -32.32 -19.05
C HIS A 615 7.40 -32.91 -19.50
N PHE A 616 8.39 -32.06 -19.76
CA PHE A 616 9.76 -32.53 -20.06
C PHE A 616 10.33 -33.34 -18.89
N LEU A 617 10.13 -32.86 -17.66
CA LEU A 617 10.58 -33.56 -16.46
C LEU A 617 9.94 -34.95 -16.32
N TYR A 618 8.61 -35.03 -16.43
CA TYR A 618 7.91 -36.31 -16.33
C TYR A 618 8.36 -37.29 -17.42
N ASN A 619 8.53 -36.81 -18.66
CA ASN A 619 8.97 -37.66 -19.76
C ASN A 619 10.38 -38.18 -19.55
N SER A 620 11.30 -37.32 -19.12
CA SER A 620 12.68 -37.72 -18.83
C SER A 620 12.75 -38.76 -17.71
N LEU A 621 11.98 -38.60 -16.64
CA LEU A 621 11.92 -39.58 -15.54
C LEU A 621 11.32 -40.93 -15.99
N ASN A 622 10.30 -40.92 -16.84
CA ASN A 622 9.71 -42.14 -17.40
C ASN A 622 10.69 -42.86 -18.34
N SER A 623 11.41 -42.13 -19.19
CA SER A 623 12.46 -42.68 -20.05
C SER A 623 13.60 -43.30 -19.24
N ILE A 624 14.06 -42.63 -18.17
CA ILE A 624 15.04 -43.20 -17.24
C ILE A 624 14.49 -44.50 -16.64
N THR A 625 13.24 -44.50 -16.18
CA THR A 625 12.60 -45.70 -15.58
C THR A 625 12.56 -46.88 -16.56
N GLY A 626 12.29 -46.63 -17.84
CA GLY A 626 12.34 -47.67 -18.88
C GLY A 626 13.77 -48.16 -19.18
N LEU A 627 14.75 -47.25 -19.20
CA LEU A 627 16.15 -47.59 -19.50
C LEU A 627 16.86 -48.34 -18.37
N ILE A 628 16.43 -48.23 -17.11
CA ILE A 628 17.10 -48.85 -15.95
C ILE A 628 17.29 -50.37 -16.12
N HIS A 629 16.32 -51.06 -16.72
CA HIS A 629 16.42 -52.50 -16.95
C HIS A 629 17.02 -52.88 -18.31
N ASP A 630 16.78 -52.05 -19.34
CA ASP A 630 17.17 -52.35 -20.72
C ASP A 630 18.59 -51.89 -21.07
N ASN A 631 19.00 -50.71 -20.58
CA ASN A 631 20.32 -50.14 -20.80
C ASN A 631 20.73 -49.20 -19.64
N PRO A 632 21.31 -49.77 -18.56
CA PRO A 632 21.67 -49.02 -17.36
C PRO A 632 22.64 -47.87 -17.62
N ASP A 633 23.61 -48.05 -18.52
CA ASP A 633 24.61 -47.03 -18.85
C ASP A 633 23.96 -45.78 -19.48
N LYS A 634 23.00 -45.98 -20.40
CA LYS A 634 22.20 -44.88 -20.97
C LYS A 634 21.29 -44.23 -19.92
N ALA A 635 20.75 -44.99 -18.99
CA ALA A 635 19.94 -44.45 -17.88
C ALA A 635 20.77 -43.55 -16.95
N GLU A 636 22.00 -43.97 -16.65
CA GLU A 636 22.97 -43.19 -15.88
C GLU A 636 23.35 -41.90 -16.62
N GLU A 637 23.70 -41.99 -17.91
CA GLU A 637 24.02 -40.84 -18.73
C GLU A 637 22.86 -39.83 -18.78
N MET A 638 21.63 -40.31 -19.02
CA MET A 638 20.43 -39.47 -19.03
C MET A 638 20.20 -38.79 -17.68
N THR A 639 20.47 -39.48 -16.56
CA THR A 639 20.37 -38.93 -15.20
C THR A 639 21.40 -37.82 -14.96
N ILE A 640 22.64 -38.00 -15.43
CA ILE A 640 23.70 -36.98 -15.34
C ILE A 640 23.34 -35.75 -16.17
N GLN A 641 22.88 -35.93 -17.41
CA GLN A 641 22.46 -34.80 -18.26
C GLN A 641 21.27 -34.06 -17.66
N LEU A 642 20.30 -34.79 -17.09
CA LEU A 642 19.17 -34.19 -16.39
C LEU A 642 19.63 -33.39 -15.16
N SER A 643 20.57 -33.90 -14.37
CA SER A 643 21.15 -33.18 -13.23
C SER A 643 21.91 -31.92 -13.66
N LYS A 644 22.66 -31.95 -14.78
CA LYS A 644 23.37 -30.78 -15.33
C LYS A 644 22.37 -29.70 -15.73
N LEU A 645 21.33 -30.09 -16.46
CA LEU A 645 20.25 -29.19 -16.86
C LEU A 645 19.55 -28.56 -15.65
N PHE A 646 19.22 -29.36 -14.63
CA PHE A 646 18.62 -28.85 -13.39
C PHE A 646 19.52 -27.89 -12.62
N ARG A 647 20.82 -28.20 -12.48
CA ARG A 647 21.78 -27.27 -11.85
C ARG A 647 21.86 -25.98 -12.66
N ALA A 648 21.86 -26.07 -13.98
CA ALA A 648 21.84 -24.90 -14.84
C ALA A 648 20.52 -24.11 -14.77
N THR A 649 19.37 -24.71 -14.44
CA THR A 649 18.08 -24.01 -14.27
C THR A 649 17.83 -23.48 -12.85
N THR A 650 18.34 -24.17 -11.83
CA THR A 650 18.10 -23.85 -10.40
C THR A 650 19.29 -23.21 -9.70
N GLY A 651 20.45 -23.18 -10.34
CA GLY A 651 21.66 -22.57 -9.81
C GLY A 651 21.45 -21.08 -9.50
N ARG A 652 21.66 -20.72 -8.23
CA ARG A 652 21.76 -19.34 -7.74
C ARG A 652 23.07 -18.73 -8.22
N SER A 653 23.16 -18.38 -9.49
CA SER A 653 24.09 -17.35 -9.95
C SER A 653 23.32 -16.04 -10.00
N ASP A 654 23.80 -15.01 -9.30
CA ASP A 654 23.27 -13.63 -9.36
C ASP A 654 23.55 -12.96 -10.74
N GLN A 655 23.78 -13.75 -11.79
CA GLN A 655 24.20 -13.31 -13.11
C GLN A 655 23.04 -13.47 -14.10
N SER A 656 22.55 -12.34 -14.62
CA SER A 656 21.48 -12.29 -15.64
C SER A 656 21.95 -12.69 -17.06
N PHE A 657 23.24 -13.01 -17.21
CA PHE A 657 23.89 -13.27 -18.49
C PHE A 657 24.75 -14.54 -18.41
N HIS A 658 24.78 -15.29 -19.50
CA HIS A 658 25.64 -16.44 -19.74
C HIS A 658 26.52 -16.16 -20.96
N THR A 659 27.70 -16.75 -21.02
CA THR A 659 28.44 -16.88 -22.26
C THR A 659 27.67 -17.74 -23.26
N ILE A 660 27.88 -17.54 -24.57
CA ILE A 660 27.28 -18.40 -25.59
C ILE A 660 27.66 -19.87 -25.34
N ALA A 661 28.89 -20.14 -24.88
CA ALA A 661 29.33 -21.47 -24.47
C ALA A 661 28.44 -22.10 -23.39
N GLU A 662 28.14 -21.36 -22.32
CA GLU A 662 27.27 -21.83 -21.22
C GLU A 662 25.84 -22.12 -21.70
N GLU A 663 25.27 -21.27 -22.56
CA GLU A 663 23.96 -21.52 -23.16
C GLU A 663 23.96 -22.75 -24.08
N LEU A 664 25.03 -22.93 -24.86
CA LEU A 664 25.19 -24.11 -25.71
C LEU A 664 25.33 -25.40 -24.90
N ASP A 665 25.98 -25.38 -23.74
CA ASP A 665 26.08 -26.56 -22.86
C ASP A 665 24.72 -26.96 -22.30
N ILE A 666 23.85 -25.99 -21.99
CA ILE A 666 22.45 -26.22 -21.61
C ILE A 666 21.69 -26.84 -22.78
N VAL A 667 21.82 -26.27 -23.99
CA VAL A 667 21.16 -26.78 -25.20
C VAL A 667 21.62 -28.20 -25.55
N LYS A 668 22.93 -28.49 -25.46
CA LYS A 668 23.50 -29.83 -25.67
C LYS A 668 22.91 -30.82 -24.68
N SER A 669 22.91 -30.49 -23.38
CA SER A 669 22.35 -31.36 -22.35
C SER A 669 20.87 -31.67 -22.62
N TYR A 670 20.09 -30.65 -23.01
CA TYR A 670 18.68 -30.81 -23.37
C TYR A 670 18.48 -31.72 -24.61
N LEU A 671 19.22 -31.46 -25.69
CA LEU A 671 19.13 -32.23 -26.93
C LEU A 671 19.59 -33.68 -26.74
N SER A 672 20.63 -33.94 -25.93
CA SER A 672 21.06 -35.31 -25.60
C SER A 672 19.97 -36.09 -24.86
N ILE A 673 19.24 -35.45 -23.92
CA ILE A 673 18.11 -36.09 -23.22
C ILE A 673 16.99 -36.43 -24.20
N GLU A 674 16.60 -35.50 -25.08
CA GLU A 674 15.56 -35.75 -26.09
C GLU A 674 16.01 -36.78 -27.13
N GLN A 675 17.30 -36.80 -27.52
CA GLN A 675 17.84 -37.82 -28.43
C GLN A 675 17.77 -39.22 -27.80
N MET A 676 18.13 -39.37 -26.53
CA MET A 676 17.96 -40.64 -25.81
C MET A 676 16.49 -41.09 -25.76
N ARG A 677 15.54 -40.15 -25.70
CA ARG A 677 14.10 -40.43 -25.68
C ARG A 677 13.53 -40.78 -27.06
N PHE A 678 13.97 -40.09 -28.11
CA PHE A 678 13.48 -40.31 -29.48
C PHE A 678 14.29 -41.37 -30.24
N GLY A 679 15.44 -41.80 -29.70
CA GLY A 679 16.36 -42.74 -30.35
C GLY A 679 16.89 -42.17 -31.67
N ASP A 680 17.03 -43.04 -32.67
CA ASP A 680 17.54 -42.69 -34.00
C ASP A 680 16.62 -41.73 -34.80
N ARG A 681 15.45 -41.39 -34.25
CA ARG A 681 14.48 -40.49 -34.88
C ARG A 681 14.86 -39.01 -34.74
N LEU A 682 15.82 -38.65 -33.89
CA LEU A 682 16.28 -37.27 -33.71
C LEU A 682 17.79 -37.17 -33.94
N ASN A 683 18.17 -36.38 -34.93
CA ASN A 683 19.55 -35.98 -35.19
C ASN A 683 19.68 -34.47 -35.01
N TYR A 684 20.80 -34.02 -34.46
CA TYR A 684 21.08 -32.59 -34.33
C TYR A 684 22.52 -32.24 -34.64
N ALA A 685 22.74 -31.01 -35.11
CA ALA A 685 24.05 -30.41 -35.32
C ALA A 685 24.09 -29.03 -34.68
N ILE A 686 25.25 -28.66 -34.11
CA ILE A 686 25.49 -27.34 -33.52
C ILE A 686 26.78 -26.81 -34.12
N ASN A 687 26.67 -25.69 -34.84
CA ASN A 687 27.77 -25.02 -35.51
C ASN A 687 27.87 -23.58 -34.99
N ILE A 688 29.05 -23.22 -34.48
CA ILE A 688 29.36 -21.87 -33.98
C ILE A 688 30.58 -21.33 -34.72
N GLU A 689 30.51 -20.08 -35.15
CA GLU A 689 31.65 -19.35 -35.69
C GLU A 689 32.70 -19.10 -34.60
N ALA A 690 33.97 -19.37 -34.90
CA ALA A 690 35.06 -19.32 -33.92
C ALA A 690 35.24 -17.92 -33.32
N GLY A 691 35.34 -17.84 -31.99
CA GLY A 691 35.54 -16.59 -31.25
C GLY A 691 34.27 -16.00 -30.64
N LEU A 692 33.09 -16.57 -30.94
CA LEU A 692 31.81 -16.12 -30.36
C LEU A 692 31.50 -16.76 -29.00
N GLU A 693 32.19 -17.83 -28.61
CA GLU A 693 31.91 -18.66 -27.43
C GLU A 693 31.88 -17.86 -26.13
N SER A 694 32.74 -16.84 -26.02
CA SER A 694 32.92 -16.02 -24.81
C SER A 694 31.95 -14.84 -24.70
N ILE A 695 31.16 -14.56 -25.73
CA ILE A 695 30.24 -13.41 -25.75
C ILE A 695 29.10 -13.66 -24.77
N LYS A 696 28.75 -12.64 -23.98
CA LYS A 696 27.66 -12.72 -23.01
C LYS A 696 26.31 -12.39 -23.65
N ILE A 697 25.37 -13.31 -23.47
CA ILE A 697 23.98 -13.19 -23.88
C ILE A 697 23.05 -13.39 -22.68
N PRO A 698 21.79 -12.93 -22.75
CA PRO A 698 20.83 -13.19 -21.69
C PRO A 698 20.67 -14.69 -21.50
N ARG A 699 20.66 -15.13 -20.24
CA ARG A 699 20.50 -16.54 -19.88
C ARG A 699 19.16 -17.11 -20.41
N PHE A 700 19.14 -18.38 -20.76
CA PHE A 700 18.00 -19.10 -21.36
C PHE A 700 17.45 -18.47 -22.65
N LEU A 701 18.33 -17.98 -23.52
CA LEU A 701 17.92 -17.44 -24.81
C LEU A 701 17.67 -18.56 -25.84
N LEU A 702 18.54 -19.58 -25.86
CA LEU A 702 18.54 -20.61 -26.90
C LEU A 702 17.65 -21.81 -26.53
N GLN A 703 17.67 -22.23 -25.27
CA GLN A 703 16.93 -23.40 -24.80
C GLN A 703 15.43 -23.36 -25.18
N PRO A 704 14.67 -22.26 -24.97
CA PRO A 704 13.24 -22.27 -25.27
C PRO A 704 12.94 -22.35 -26.77
N VAL A 705 13.85 -21.88 -27.62
CA VAL A 705 13.73 -22.00 -29.09
C VAL A 705 13.95 -23.45 -29.52
N VAL A 706 14.95 -24.11 -28.95
CA VAL A 706 15.23 -25.53 -29.21
C VAL A 706 14.11 -26.42 -28.67
N GLU A 707 13.55 -26.11 -27.50
CA GLU A 707 12.35 -26.78 -26.98
C GLU A 707 11.15 -26.63 -27.95
N ASN A 708 10.98 -25.44 -28.52
CA ASN A 708 9.93 -25.19 -29.51
C ASN A 708 10.12 -26.04 -30.78
N ALA A 709 11.37 -26.16 -31.28
CA ALA A 709 11.71 -27.01 -32.42
C ALA A 709 11.35 -28.49 -32.15
N ILE A 710 11.68 -29.03 -30.97
CA ILE A 710 11.32 -30.40 -30.59
C ILE A 710 9.80 -30.59 -30.46
N LYS A 711 9.14 -29.71 -29.71
CA LYS A 711 7.72 -29.88 -29.36
C LYS A 711 6.78 -29.64 -30.53
N HIS A 712 7.06 -28.63 -31.34
CA HIS A 712 6.15 -28.19 -32.40
C HIS A 712 6.62 -28.59 -33.80
N GLY A 713 7.90 -28.92 -33.98
CA GLY A 713 8.47 -29.50 -35.19
C GLY A 713 8.57 -31.03 -35.08
N ILE A 714 9.60 -31.52 -34.38
CA ILE A 714 9.99 -32.94 -34.37
C ILE A 714 8.89 -33.87 -33.85
N SER A 715 8.14 -33.46 -32.83
CA SER A 715 7.06 -34.30 -32.26
C SER A 715 5.90 -34.56 -33.23
N LYS A 716 5.83 -33.85 -34.37
CA LYS A 716 4.77 -33.99 -35.39
C LYS A 716 5.19 -34.82 -36.60
N ILE A 717 6.46 -35.21 -36.68
CA ILE A 717 6.99 -36.04 -37.77
C ILE A 717 7.28 -37.45 -37.25
N THR A 718 7.03 -38.45 -38.09
CA THR A 718 7.12 -39.85 -37.69
C THR A 718 8.56 -40.36 -37.72
N GLU A 719 9.42 -39.90 -38.61
CA GLU A 719 10.82 -40.32 -38.72
C GLU A 719 11.75 -39.18 -39.18
N HIS A 720 13.06 -39.31 -38.95
CA HIS A 720 14.13 -38.42 -39.43
C HIS A 720 14.00 -36.95 -38.99
N GLY A 721 13.82 -36.68 -37.71
CA GLY A 721 13.87 -35.32 -37.18
C GLY A 721 15.27 -34.73 -37.19
N ILE A 722 15.42 -33.51 -37.72
CA ILE A 722 16.71 -32.80 -37.81
C ILE A 722 16.58 -31.43 -37.15
N ILE A 723 17.50 -31.13 -36.24
CA ILE A 723 17.68 -29.80 -35.66
C ILE A 723 19.09 -29.29 -35.97
N ASP A 724 19.20 -28.14 -36.61
CA ASP A 724 20.49 -27.50 -36.89
C ASP A 724 20.55 -26.13 -36.20
N VAL A 725 21.51 -25.96 -35.29
CA VAL A 725 21.75 -24.72 -34.56
C VAL A 725 22.99 -24.06 -35.15
N LYS A 726 22.82 -22.90 -35.78
CA LYS A 726 23.90 -22.10 -36.35
C LYS A 726 24.02 -20.77 -35.62
N ILE A 727 25.25 -20.41 -35.25
CA ILE A 727 25.57 -19.13 -34.61
C ILE A 727 26.67 -18.46 -35.42
N SER A 728 26.35 -17.30 -35.98
CA SER A 728 27.26 -16.52 -36.83
C SER A 728 27.18 -15.04 -36.51
N LYS A 729 28.25 -14.32 -36.84
CA LYS A 729 28.31 -12.86 -36.72
C LYS A 729 27.83 -12.21 -38.03
N GLU A 730 26.87 -11.30 -37.91
CA GLU A 730 26.34 -10.47 -39.01
C GLU A 730 26.66 -9.01 -38.68
N ASP A 731 27.78 -8.48 -39.18
CA ASP A 731 28.26 -7.10 -38.92
C ASP A 731 28.36 -6.75 -37.41
N THR A 732 27.37 -6.03 -36.89
CA THR A 732 27.24 -5.57 -35.50
C THR A 732 26.29 -6.44 -34.67
N LEU A 733 25.71 -7.47 -35.26
CA LEU A 733 24.76 -8.40 -34.63
C LEU A 733 25.32 -9.83 -34.62
N ILE A 734 24.84 -10.64 -33.68
CA ILE A 734 25.01 -12.09 -33.64
C ILE A 734 23.66 -12.70 -33.99
N ALA A 735 23.66 -13.54 -35.02
CA ALA A 735 22.49 -14.28 -35.45
C ALA A 735 22.55 -15.70 -34.89
N PHE A 736 21.50 -16.07 -34.15
CA PHE A 736 21.24 -17.44 -33.71
C PHE A 736 20.12 -18.01 -34.55
N GLN A 737 20.45 -18.98 -35.39
CA GLN A 737 19.52 -19.62 -36.31
C GLN A 737 19.27 -21.05 -35.83
N ILE A 738 18.03 -21.36 -35.49
CA ILE A 738 17.61 -22.70 -35.10
C ILE A 738 16.67 -23.22 -36.20
N HIS A 739 17.14 -24.21 -36.94
CA HIS A 739 16.40 -24.85 -38.02
C HIS A 739 15.79 -26.17 -37.57
N ASP A 740 14.57 -26.44 -38.04
CA ASP A 740 13.93 -27.74 -37.93
C ASP A 740 13.23 -28.14 -39.23
N ASN A 741 13.16 -29.46 -39.48
CA ASN A 741 12.45 -30.03 -40.64
C ASN A 741 10.98 -30.39 -40.34
N GLY A 742 10.41 -29.83 -39.27
CA GLY A 742 8.99 -29.98 -38.97
C GLY A 742 8.07 -29.14 -39.86
N PRO A 743 6.74 -29.24 -39.68
CA PRO A 743 5.79 -28.48 -40.49
C PRO A 743 5.97 -26.97 -40.33
N ALA A 744 5.82 -26.23 -41.44
CA ALA A 744 5.95 -24.78 -41.51
C ALA A 744 5.07 -24.04 -40.49
N PHE A 745 5.51 -22.86 -40.06
CA PHE A 745 4.70 -21.99 -39.22
C PHE A 745 3.51 -21.48 -40.04
N LYS A 746 2.29 -21.58 -39.49
CA LYS A 746 1.09 -20.95 -40.09
C LYS A 746 1.27 -19.42 -40.12
N GLU A 747 0.77 -18.76 -41.17
CA GLU A 747 0.90 -17.31 -41.42
C GLU A 747 0.41 -16.43 -40.26
N ASP A 748 -0.50 -16.95 -39.42
CA ASP A 748 -1.17 -16.22 -38.33
C ASP A 748 -0.70 -16.60 -36.92
N LEU A 749 0.56 -17.04 -36.76
CA LEU A 749 1.11 -17.32 -35.44
C LEU A 749 1.57 -16.03 -34.76
N SER A 750 0.62 -15.37 -34.07
CA SER A 750 0.95 -14.67 -32.82
C SER A 750 1.70 -15.66 -31.91
N GLY A 751 3.04 -15.56 -31.94
CA GLY A 751 3.95 -16.58 -31.45
C GLY A 751 3.53 -17.15 -30.11
N GLY A 752 3.53 -18.48 -30.00
CA GLY A 752 3.22 -19.18 -28.75
C GLY A 752 4.00 -18.58 -27.57
N TYR A 753 3.45 -18.71 -26.37
CA TYR A 753 3.91 -18.03 -25.15
C TYR A 753 5.44 -18.01 -24.94
N GLY A 754 6.17 -19.02 -25.40
CA GLY A 754 7.65 -19.08 -25.36
C GLY A 754 8.37 -18.06 -26.27
N LEU A 755 7.95 -17.89 -27.53
CA LEU A 755 8.57 -16.92 -28.44
C LEU A 755 8.24 -15.48 -28.05
N LYS A 756 7.01 -15.25 -27.57
CA LYS A 756 6.62 -13.95 -27.00
C LYS A 756 7.45 -13.61 -25.76
N SER A 757 7.70 -14.59 -24.89
CA SER A 757 8.57 -14.43 -23.71
C SER A 757 10.00 -14.06 -24.08
N ILE A 758 10.57 -14.66 -25.14
CA ILE A 758 11.91 -14.29 -25.64
C ILE A 758 11.89 -12.88 -26.21
N SER A 759 10.89 -12.53 -27.03
CA SER A 759 10.76 -11.19 -27.60
C SER A 759 10.60 -10.12 -26.52
N ASP A 760 9.78 -10.36 -25.50
CA ASP A 760 9.61 -9.46 -24.34
C ASP A 760 10.92 -9.32 -23.55
N LYS A 761 11.68 -10.42 -23.36
CA LYS A 761 12.99 -10.40 -22.70
C LYS A 761 14.02 -9.59 -23.49
N LEU A 762 14.11 -9.81 -24.79
CA LEU A 762 15.02 -9.05 -25.67
C LEU A 762 14.66 -7.57 -25.69
N ARG A 763 13.36 -7.22 -25.71
CA ARG A 763 12.91 -5.83 -25.64
C ARG A 763 13.23 -5.17 -24.31
N LEU A 764 13.18 -5.91 -23.20
CA LEU A 764 13.54 -5.40 -21.87
C LEU A 764 15.04 -5.13 -21.73
N ILE A 765 15.90 -5.90 -22.42
CA ILE A 765 17.36 -5.81 -22.26
C ILE A 765 17.99 -4.91 -23.32
N TYR A 766 17.58 -5.04 -24.59
CA TYR A 766 18.19 -4.38 -25.75
C TYR A 766 17.25 -3.40 -26.46
N GLY A 767 16.04 -3.17 -25.94
CA GLY A 767 15.07 -2.28 -26.58
C GLY A 767 14.68 -2.76 -27.97
N ASN A 768 14.85 -1.90 -28.98
CA ASN A 768 14.50 -2.21 -30.37
C ASN A 768 15.69 -2.75 -31.19
N GLU A 769 16.86 -2.94 -30.57
CA GLU A 769 18.11 -3.36 -31.24
C GLU A 769 18.24 -4.89 -31.34
N ALA A 770 17.38 -5.64 -30.64
CA ALA A 770 17.30 -7.08 -30.72
C ALA A 770 15.90 -7.54 -31.14
N GLY A 771 15.82 -8.67 -31.83
CA GLY A 771 14.57 -9.15 -32.40
C GLY A 771 14.54 -10.64 -32.63
N VAL A 772 13.32 -11.17 -32.79
CA VAL A 772 13.05 -12.55 -33.16
C VAL A 772 12.31 -12.54 -34.49
N GLN A 773 12.80 -13.30 -35.45
CA GLN A 773 12.19 -13.47 -36.77
C GLN A 773 11.90 -14.95 -37.01
N ILE A 774 10.81 -15.21 -37.71
CA ILE A 774 10.40 -16.53 -38.15
C ILE A 774 10.55 -16.58 -39.67
N GLN A 775 11.07 -17.69 -40.20
CA GLN A 775 11.23 -17.92 -41.63
C GLN A 775 10.77 -19.33 -42.02
N ASN A 776 10.04 -19.43 -43.13
CA ASN A 776 9.52 -20.68 -43.70
C ASN A 776 10.05 -20.87 -45.13
N ASN A 777 11.37 -20.95 -45.31
CA ASN A 777 11.98 -21.24 -46.62
C ASN A 777 12.07 -22.77 -46.81
N ASP A 778 13.17 -23.29 -47.36
CA ASP A 778 13.38 -24.74 -47.57
C ASP A 778 13.34 -25.55 -46.25
N PHE A 779 13.69 -24.92 -45.14
CA PHE A 779 13.48 -25.41 -43.78
C PHE A 779 12.90 -24.29 -42.90
N LYS A 780 12.14 -24.70 -41.88
CA LYS A 780 11.57 -23.78 -40.90
C LYS A 780 12.67 -23.30 -39.95
N ALA A 781 12.77 -21.99 -39.74
CA ALA A 781 13.82 -21.37 -38.93
C ALA A 781 13.27 -20.32 -37.96
N ILE A 782 13.83 -20.29 -36.75
CA ILE A 782 13.71 -19.16 -35.83
C ILE A 782 15.08 -18.49 -35.76
N ILE A 783 15.09 -17.19 -36.04
CA ILE A 783 16.30 -16.36 -36.08
C ILE A 783 16.20 -15.34 -34.95
N ILE A 784 17.14 -15.38 -34.01
CA ILE A 784 17.32 -14.34 -33.00
C ILE A 784 18.52 -13.50 -33.40
N ARG A 785 18.36 -12.17 -33.38
CA ARG A 785 19.47 -11.23 -33.55
C ARG A 785 19.67 -10.42 -32.30
N VAL A 786 20.91 -10.36 -31.81
CA VAL A 786 21.31 -9.54 -30.66
C VAL A 786 22.57 -8.75 -31.00
N PRO A 787 22.77 -7.55 -30.43
CA PRO A 787 23.97 -6.76 -30.70
C PRO A 787 25.25 -7.39 -30.12
N VAL A 788 26.35 -7.25 -30.86
CA VAL A 788 27.73 -7.61 -30.47
C VAL A 788 28.25 -6.53 -29.51
N GLU A 789 27.64 -6.37 -28.32
CA GLU A 789 28.20 -5.49 -27.31
C GLU A 789 29.19 -6.25 -26.41
N THR A 790 30.46 -5.88 -26.53
CA THR A 790 31.57 -6.27 -25.64
C THR A 790 31.35 -5.71 -24.23
N ALA A 791 30.98 -6.57 -23.29
CA ALA A 791 31.43 -6.63 -21.89
C ALA A 791 31.55 -5.37 -20.98
N ASP A 792 31.10 -4.16 -21.35
CA ASP A 792 31.33 -2.94 -20.53
C ASP A 792 30.07 -2.18 -20.07
N LYS A 793 28.88 -2.77 -20.24
CA LYS A 793 27.67 -2.35 -19.48
C LYS A 793 27.43 -3.26 -18.26
N THR A 794 28.49 -3.61 -17.54
CA THR A 794 28.42 -4.22 -16.20
C THR A 794 27.85 -3.27 -15.14
N HIS A 795 27.53 -2.03 -15.50
CA HIS A 795 26.74 -1.10 -14.69
C HIS A 795 25.35 -0.85 -15.30
N ILE A 796 24.54 -1.89 -15.46
CA ILE A 796 23.21 -1.73 -14.86
C ILE A 796 23.50 -1.92 -13.38
N GLU A 797 23.62 -0.83 -12.63
CA GLU A 797 23.45 -0.93 -11.18
C GLU A 797 22.05 -1.53 -10.98
N VAL A 798 22.00 -2.85 -10.75
CA VAL A 798 20.85 -3.68 -10.34
C VAL A 798 20.69 -3.68 -8.81
#